data_AF-A0A1S8XSR6-F1
#
_entry.id   AF-A0A1S8XSR6-F1
#
_cell.length_a   1.000
_cell.length_b   1.000
_cell.length_c   1.000
_cell.angle_alpha   90.00
_cell.angle_beta   90.00
_cell.angle_gamma   90.00
#
_symmetry.space_group_name_H-M   'P 1'
#
loop_
_entity.id
_entity.type
_entity.pdbx_description
1 polymer ?
#
loop_
_entity_poly.entity_id
_entity_poly.type
_entity_poly.pdbx_seq_one_letter_code
_entity_poly.pdbx_strand_id
1 'polypeptide(L)'
;ADAPADEFSAARAYRTVETIAARPHPAGSPANDQVRAHLEGVLRGLGLETSVQDTVAREAGQLSGAAAGSTLARVRNVVARLPGTDPTGKVFLVAHYDSVQSGPGGNDDAAGTSTILEVARALAAGPRPRNDVVFVLTDAEEACLCGASAFAADHPLAADGGVVLNLEARGSTGPVIMFETSRDNAKLVDVFGRAAPHPVGTSFAVEIYRALPNDTDFTAFLDRAGFVGLNSAYIDGGAVYHTPLDTPAAMDRASLQQHGDNALGLAREFGRADLKALDAGHDATYFPVPGGLARYPGWLVLPLAVAALLAVAALGWLAQRRGRTTYGRLAAGFALGLVPIVVAPLGAQLLWAGVTAVRPGYAELLDPYRPTWYRLAVVALAAATLFTWYALTRRRVGPAALAIGGLGWLAVLGIVLAVLVPGGAYLTTLPALAGAAAGLIALTVRIDGPWPVVAATGAGAVAVVILLPTVVLLFPALGMAMGGVAALFAVLLGLAALPVVDLLHPEAGGQRGLVAARARRAGALPAVAAGLAAAVFAGVGLAVDRFDAAHPVPTHLMYALDAGTGQARWLSHETDPQPWTAQFVDGATTVADFPGLGDTELRSGPAQAANLPAPKLEVLADTRSTEQRTVRVRVTPQRPVRLLTLHVDGATEVESAVVAGQAVPGGRATGTPWGFGIVFHAPPPEGIEVTLVLAGGSGAAALRAMDASDGLDAIPGFRPRPADVGVVGSHSSEMLAVARTYPL
;
A
#
# COMPACT_ATOMS: atom_id res chain seq x y z
N ALA A 1 8.89 -22.26 -23.03
CA ALA A 1 8.04 -21.07 -22.86
C ALA A 1 7.54 -20.75 -24.24
N ASP A 2 6.27 -21.07 -24.47
CA ASP A 2 5.75 -21.29 -25.84
C ASP A 2 5.06 -20.04 -26.39
N ALA A 3 5.10 -18.93 -25.62
CA ALA A 3 4.63 -17.62 -26.06
C ALA A 3 5.55 -17.05 -27.15
N PRO A 4 4.98 -16.38 -28.17
CA PRO A 4 5.73 -15.65 -29.20
C PRO A 4 6.82 -14.72 -28.64
N ALA A 5 7.82 -14.42 -29.48
CA ALA A 5 8.94 -13.58 -29.10
C ALA A 5 8.51 -12.13 -28.81
N ASP A 6 7.46 -11.65 -29.44
CA ASP A 6 6.90 -10.32 -29.23
C ASP A 6 5.78 -10.31 -28.17
N GLU A 7 5.52 -11.41 -27.46
CA GLU A 7 4.56 -11.44 -26.35
C GLU A 7 5.27 -11.55 -24.99
N PHE A 8 4.60 -11.07 -23.95
CA PHE A 8 5.06 -11.26 -22.58
C PHE A 8 4.92 -12.72 -22.17
N SER A 9 5.85 -13.21 -21.35
CA SER A 9 5.76 -14.56 -20.80
C SER A 9 6.21 -14.60 -19.35
N ALA A 10 5.26 -14.87 -18.45
CA ALA A 10 5.56 -15.09 -17.04
C ALA A 10 6.59 -16.21 -16.84
N ALA A 11 6.60 -17.25 -17.68
CA ALA A 11 7.60 -18.32 -17.59
C ALA A 11 9.02 -17.86 -17.93
N ARG A 12 9.20 -16.84 -18.79
CA ARG A 12 10.52 -16.26 -19.07
C ARG A 12 10.91 -15.29 -17.94
N ALA A 13 10.01 -14.41 -17.55
CA ALA A 13 10.22 -13.46 -16.45
C ALA A 13 10.51 -14.17 -15.12
N TYR A 14 9.82 -15.27 -14.81
CA TYR A 14 10.02 -16.03 -13.57
C TYR A 14 11.45 -16.58 -13.41
N ARG A 15 12.13 -16.95 -14.51
CA ARG A 15 13.54 -17.37 -14.42
C ARG A 15 14.46 -16.23 -14.01
N THR A 16 14.11 -15.00 -14.39
CA THR A 16 14.81 -13.80 -13.94
C THR A 16 14.49 -13.53 -12.47
N VAL A 17 13.23 -13.70 -12.04
CA VAL A 17 12.85 -13.64 -10.61
C VAL A 17 13.70 -14.59 -9.77
N GLU A 18 13.84 -15.85 -10.19
CA GLU A 18 14.70 -16.84 -9.51
C GLU A 18 16.18 -16.43 -9.42
N THR A 19 16.65 -15.61 -10.36
CA THR A 19 18.03 -15.12 -10.39
C THR A 19 18.21 -13.91 -9.48
N ILE A 20 17.28 -12.95 -9.52
CA ILE A 20 17.32 -11.72 -8.72
C ILE A 20 17.10 -12.08 -7.24
N ALA A 21 16.00 -12.76 -6.95
CA ALA A 21 15.57 -13.11 -5.59
C ALA A 21 16.14 -14.46 -5.12
N ALA A 22 17.39 -14.77 -5.51
CA ALA A 22 18.09 -15.96 -5.02
C ALA A 22 18.48 -15.84 -3.53
N ARG A 23 18.64 -14.61 -3.04
CA ARG A 23 19.01 -14.26 -1.65
C ARG A 23 18.70 -12.78 -1.39
N PRO A 24 18.62 -12.32 -0.13
CA PRO A 24 18.53 -10.90 0.18
C PRO A 24 19.66 -10.11 -0.47
N HIS A 25 19.30 -8.98 -1.06
CA HIS A 25 20.19 -8.10 -1.84
C HIS A 25 19.86 -6.63 -1.58
N PRO A 26 19.93 -6.15 -0.33
CA PRO A 26 19.70 -4.74 -0.03
C PRO A 26 20.74 -3.83 -0.68
N ALA A 27 20.36 -2.57 -0.90
CA ALA A 27 21.22 -1.54 -1.48
C ALA A 27 22.63 -1.51 -0.83
N GLY A 28 23.67 -1.39 -1.67
CA GLY A 28 25.07 -1.41 -1.25
C GLY A 28 25.65 -2.80 -0.91
N SER A 29 24.85 -3.86 -0.88
CA SER A 29 25.36 -5.22 -0.64
C SER A 29 26.06 -5.82 -1.87
N PRO A 30 27.00 -6.76 -1.67
CA PRO A 30 27.61 -7.50 -2.78
C PRO A 30 26.59 -8.31 -3.61
N ALA A 31 25.49 -8.73 -3.02
CA ALA A 31 24.41 -9.43 -3.74
C ALA A 31 23.68 -8.45 -4.68
N ASN A 32 23.41 -7.23 -4.22
CA ASN A 32 22.80 -6.19 -5.04
C ASN A 32 23.69 -5.78 -6.23
N ASP A 33 25.00 -5.70 -6.03
CA ASP A 33 25.96 -5.47 -7.11
C ASP A 33 25.92 -6.58 -8.19
N GLN A 34 25.67 -7.83 -7.80
CA GLN A 34 25.52 -8.97 -8.72
C GLN A 34 24.20 -8.90 -9.50
N VAL A 35 23.11 -8.54 -8.81
CA VAL A 35 21.81 -8.29 -9.45
C VAL A 35 21.96 -7.19 -10.49
N ARG A 36 22.46 -6.01 -10.11
CA ARG A 36 22.73 -4.88 -11.03
C ARG A 36 23.52 -5.30 -12.27
N ALA A 37 24.62 -6.04 -12.09
CA ALA A 37 25.45 -6.53 -13.20
C ALA A 37 24.69 -7.52 -14.11
N HIS A 38 23.83 -8.37 -13.54
CA HIS A 38 22.95 -9.24 -14.30
C HIS A 38 21.96 -8.43 -15.16
N LEU A 39 21.27 -7.44 -14.56
CA LEU A 39 20.31 -6.58 -15.25
C LEU A 39 20.97 -5.83 -16.42
N GLU A 40 22.13 -5.22 -16.16
CA GLU A 40 22.94 -4.54 -17.16
C GLU A 40 23.34 -5.48 -18.32
N GLY A 41 23.75 -6.71 -17.99
CA GLY A 41 24.09 -7.74 -18.96
C GLY A 41 22.91 -8.17 -19.84
N VAL A 42 21.72 -8.35 -19.23
CA VAL A 42 20.49 -8.70 -19.96
C VAL A 42 20.12 -7.59 -20.94
N LEU A 43 20.06 -6.33 -20.50
CA LEU A 43 19.66 -5.19 -21.32
C LEU A 43 20.64 -4.95 -22.48
N ARG A 44 21.96 -5.05 -22.23
CA ARG A 44 22.97 -4.99 -23.30
C ARG A 44 22.86 -6.16 -24.27
N GLY A 45 22.55 -7.35 -23.77
CA GLY A 45 22.31 -8.54 -24.60
C GLY A 45 21.15 -8.38 -25.57
N LEU A 46 20.19 -7.50 -25.26
CA LEU A 46 19.10 -7.10 -26.16
C LEU A 46 19.50 -6.01 -27.18
N GLY A 47 20.74 -5.51 -27.13
CA GLY A 47 21.23 -4.44 -27.99
C GLY A 47 20.76 -3.04 -27.60
N LEU A 48 20.31 -2.84 -26.35
CA LEU A 48 19.87 -1.55 -25.84
C LEU A 48 21.05 -0.69 -25.39
N GLU A 49 20.89 0.64 -25.50
CA GLU A 49 21.83 1.60 -24.94
C GLU A 49 21.67 1.61 -23.41
N THR A 50 22.62 0.99 -22.68
CA THR A 50 22.52 0.78 -21.23
C THR A 50 23.68 1.42 -20.46
N SER A 51 23.32 2.22 -19.45
CA SER A 51 24.24 2.91 -18.54
C SER A 51 23.86 2.67 -17.08
N VAL A 52 24.85 2.80 -16.18
CA VAL A 52 24.63 2.81 -14.74
C VAL A 52 24.79 4.24 -14.21
N GLN A 53 23.79 4.75 -13.49
CA GLN A 53 23.86 6.02 -12.77
C GLN A 53 24.37 5.76 -11.34
N ASP A 54 25.67 5.95 -11.09
CA ASP A 54 26.30 5.82 -9.76
C ASP A 54 26.45 7.21 -9.13
N THR A 55 25.61 7.52 -8.15
CA THR A 55 25.58 8.85 -7.50
C THR A 55 25.11 8.75 -6.05
N VAL A 56 25.14 9.86 -5.32
CA VAL A 56 24.49 10.01 -4.01
C VAL A 56 23.25 10.87 -4.20
N ALA A 57 22.12 10.43 -3.68
CA ALA A 57 20.87 11.18 -3.72
C ALA A 57 20.20 11.22 -2.36
N ARG A 58 19.35 12.24 -2.18
CA ARG A 58 18.47 12.41 -1.02
C ARG A 58 17.17 11.67 -1.27
N GLU A 59 16.52 11.30 -0.18
CA GLU A 59 15.19 10.67 -0.20
C GLU A 59 14.16 11.46 -1.02
N ALA A 60 13.19 10.74 -1.57
CA ALA A 60 11.94 11.31 -2.06
C ALA A 60 10.80 11.02 -1.06
N GLY A 61 9.75 11.84 -1.09
CA GLY A 61 8.62 11.70 -0.16
C GLY A 61 8.93 12.17 1.27
N GLN A 62 8.09 11.76 2.22
CA GLN A 62 8.24 12.11 3.65
C GLN A 62 8.75 10.92 4.46
N LEU A 63 9.80 10.26 3.98
CA LEU A 63 10.37 9.05 4.59
C LEU A 63 11.44 9.31 5.66
N SER A 64 11.72 10.59 5.95
CA SER A 64 12.88 10.95 6.77
C SER A 64 12.74 10.56 8.24
N GLY A 65 13.49 9.54 8.65
CA GLY A 65 13.77 9.24 10.06
C GLY A 65 14.82 10.17 10.69
N ALA A 66 15.35 11.13 9.94
CA ALA A 66 16.44 11.99 10.36
C ALA A 66 15.94 13.26 11.04
N ALA A 67 16.25 13.44 12.34
CA ALA A 67 15.87 14.62 13.10
C ALA A 67 16.37 15.92 12.44
N ALA A 68 15.46 16.75 11.92
CA ALA A 68 15.74 18.03 11.25
C ALA A 68 16.79 18.00 10.12
N GLY A 69 17.15 16.81 9.60
CA GLY A 69 18.19 16.62 8.60
C GLY A 69 17.69 15.88 7.37
N SER A 70 18.40 14.85 6.91
CA SER A 70 17.99 14.10 5.70
C SER A 70 18.50 12.66 5.69
N THR A 71 17.74 11.81 4.99
CA THR A 71 18.17 10.48 4.57
C THR A 71 18.77 10.55 3.17
N LEU A 72 19.87 9.84 2.95
CA LEU A 72 20.57 9.74 1.68
C LEU A 72 20.98 8.29 1.41
N ALA A 73 21.23 7.97 0.15
CA ALA A 73 21.88 6.72 -0.24
C ALA A 73 22.88 6.95 -1.37
N ARG A 74 23.91 6.10 -1.44
CA ARG A 74 24.61 5.86 -2.70
C ARG A 74 23.77 4.90 -3.54
N VAL A 75 23.42 5.30 -4.75
CA VAL A 75 22.52 4.56 -5.64
C VAL A 75 23.21 4.23 -6.96
N ARG A 76 22.86 3.10 -7.56
CA ARG A 76 23.45 2.59 -8.80
C ARG A 76 22.39 2.12 -9.81
N ASN A 77 21.48 3.02 -10.18
CA ASN A 77 20.38 2.71 -11.10
C ASN A 77 20.89 2.13 -12.44
N VAL A 78 20.20 1.14 -12.99
CA VAL A 78 20.44 0.62 -14.34
C VAL A 78 19.40 1.23 -15.28
N VAL A 79 19.88 1.99 -16.27
CA VAL A 79 19.02 2.70 -17.22
C VAL A 79 19.31 2.21 -18.62
N ALA A 80 18.27 1.79 -19.35
CA ALA A 80 18.38 1.41 -20.75
C ALA A 80 17.36 2.12 -21.64
N ARG A 81 17.77 2.53 -22.84
CA ARG A 81 16.89 3.19 -23.82
C ARG A 81 16.68 2.33 -25.05
N LEU A 82 15.41 2.17 -25.43
CA LEU A 82 14.98 1.76 -26.75
C LEU A 82 14.57 3.01 -27.55
N PRO A 83 15.37 3.45 -28.53
CA PRO A 83 15.07 4.67 -29.27
C PRO A 83 13.82 4.54 -30.12
N GLY A 84 12.96 5.56 -30.05
CA GLY A 84 11.78 5.72 -30.89
C GLY A 84 12.13 6.04 -32.35
N THR A 85 11.11 6.06 -33.20
CA THR A 85 11.21 6.38 -34.63
C THR A 85 10.86 7.83 -34.95
N ASP A 86 9.95 8.44 -34.19
CA ASP A 86 9.49 9.83 -34.30
C ASP A 86 8.97 10.30 -32.93
N PRO A 87 9.85 10.46 -31.93
CA PRO A 87 9.42 10.61 -30.54
C PRO A 87 8.74 11.96 -30.29
N THR A 88 7.55 11.89 -29.70
CA THR A 88 6.84 13.04 -29.12
C THR A 88 7.18 13.26 -27.64
N GLY A 89 7.75 12.25 -26.99
CA GLY A 89 8.20 12.23 -25.61
C GLY A 89 8.82 10.88 -25.25
N LYS A 90 8.88 10.56 -23.96
CA LYS A 90 9.46 9.32 -23.42
C LYS A 90 8.45 8.58 -22.54
N VAL A 91 8.49 7.25 -22.59
CA VAL A 91 7.77 6.34 -21.69
C VAL A 91 8.78 5.66 -20.79
N PHE A 92 8.65 5.83 -19.48
CA PHE A 92 9.52 5.22 -18.49
C PHE A 92 8.80 4.02 -17.89
N LEU A 93 9.43 2.86 -17.91
CA LEU A 93 9.04 1.72 -17.09
C LEU A 93 9.99 1.70 -15.90
N VAL A 94 9.44 1.74 -14.69
CA VAL A 94 10.18 1.89 -13.43
C VAL A 94 9.82 0.74 -12.49
N ALA A 95 10.85 0.17 -11.87
CA ALA A 95 10.77 -0.88 -10.85
C ALA A 95 12.10 -0.87 -10.07
N HIS A 96 12.09 -1.23 -8.78
CA HIS A 96 13.31 -1.33 -7.99
C HIS A 96 13.87 -2.74 -8.01
N TYR A 97 15.21 -2.82 -7.95
CA TYR A 97 15.89 -4.12 -7.95
C TYR A 97 16.56 -4.47 -6.63
N ASP A 98 16.63 -3.55 -5.66
CA ASP A 98 17.07 -3.88 -4.32
C ASP A 98 15.94 -4.53 -3.51
N SER A 99 16.30 -5.36 -2.53
CA SER A 99 15.35 -5.97 -1.59
C SER A 99 15.51 -5.39 -0.19
N VAL A 100 14.52 -5.60 0.68
CA VAL A 100 14.77 -5.54 2.13
C VAL A 100 15.90 -6.48 2.59
N GLN A 101 16.40 -6.23 3.80
CA GLN A 101 17.50 -6.99 4.39
C GLN A 101 17.08 -8.37 4.91
N SER A 102 15.82 -8.50 5.33
CA SER A 102 15.22 -9.71 5.91
C SER A 102 14.80 -10.73 4.86
N GLY A 103 14.57 -10.32 3.61
CA GLY A 103 13.90 -11.13 2.60
C GLY A 103 14.60 -11.09 1.24
N PRO A 104 14.44 -12.15 0.41
CA PRO A 104 15.03 -12.17 -0.92
C PRO A 104 14.26 -11.34 -1.97
N GLY A 105 13.07 -10.83 -1.69
CA GLY A 105 12.36 -9.91 -2.58
C GLY A 105 11.79 -10.57 -3.84
N GLY A 106 11.23 -11.79 -3.70
CA GLY A 106 10.69 -12.55 -4.82
C GLY A 106 9.57 -11.85 -5.54
N ASN A 107 8.61 -11.31 -4.79
CA ASN A 107 7.60 -10.42 -5.33
C ASN A 107 8.10 -8.98 -5.33
N ASP A 108 8.77 -8.56 -4.26
CA ASP A 108 9.13 -7.17 -3.95
C ASP A 108 10.63 -6.86 -4.11
N ASP A 109 11.10 -6.30 -5.22
CA ASP A 109 10.40 -6.14 -6.49
C ASP A 109 11.10 -6.85 -7.66
N ALA A 110 11.57 -8.08 -7.41
CA ALA A 110 12.03 -8.93 -8.50
C ALA A 110 10.92 -9.19 -9.54
N ALA A 111 9.64 -9.08 -9.16
CA ALA A 111 8.50 -9.21 -10.06
C ALA A 111 8.41 -8.06 -11.07
N GLY A 112 8.41 -6.81 -10.61
CA GLY A 112 8.41 -5.61 -11.46
C GLY A 112 9.68 -5.53 -12.28
N THR A 113 10.85 -5.71 -11.67
CA THR A 113 12.14 -5.72 -12.38
C THR A 113 12.18 -6.77 -13.50
N SER A 114 11.76 -8.01 -13.22
CA SER A 114 11.71 -9.08 -14.24
C SER A 114 10.65 -8.82 -15.30
N THR A 115 9.54 -8.17 -14.92
CA THR A 115 8.50 -7.75 -15.86
C THR A 115 9.07 -6.75 -16.87
N ILE A 116 9.80 -5.74 -16.40
CA ILE A 116 10.45 -4.74 -17.25
C ILE A 116 11.43 -5.39 -18.23
N LEU A 117 12.27 -6.33 -17.76
CA LEU A 117 13.23 -7.02 -18.63
C LEU A 117 12.55 -7.84 -19.74
N GLU A 118 11.46 -8.54 -19.43
CA GLU A 118 10.71 -9.32 -20.42
C GLU A 118 9.91 -8.41 -21.38
N VAL A 119 9.39 -7.27 -20.90
CA VAL A 119 8.79 -6.23 -21.75
C VAL A 119 9.84 -5.63 -22.70
N ALA A 120 11.04 -5.32 -22.21
CA ALA A 120 12.14 -4.83 -23.03
C ALA A 120 12.49 -5.82 -24.15
N ARG A 121 12.57 -7.12 -23.82
CA ARG A 121 12.78 -8.20 -24.79
C ARG A 121 11.66 -8.26 -25.83
N ALA A 122 10.40 -8.20 -25.40
CA ALA A 122 9.24 -8.25 -26.29
C ALA A 122 9.15 -7.03 -27.23
N LEU A 123 9.47 -5.83 -26.73
CA LEU A 123 9.51 -4.61 -27.54
C LEU A 123 10.68 -4.62 -28.55
N ALA A 124 11.87 -5.11 -28.14
CA ALA A 124 13.02 -5.24 -29.02
C ALA A 124 12.82 -6.26 -30.16
N ALA A 125 11.99 -7.29 -29.92
CA ALA A 125 11.62 -8.28 -30.93
C ALA A 125 10.46 -7.81 -31.84
N GLY A 126 9.69 -6.81 -31.42
CA GLY A 126 8.53 -6.29 -32.13
C GLY A 126 8.82 -5.05 -32.99
N PRO A 127 7.76 -4.41 -33.52
CA PRO A 127 7.89 -3.13 -34.23
C PRO A 127 8.46 -2.04 -33.32
N ARG A 128 9.36 -1.22 -33.86
CA ARG A 128 9.92 -0.09 -33.10
C ARG A 128 8.83 0.91 -32.72
N PRO A 129 8.79 1.38 -31.46
CA PRO A 129 7.82 2.38 -31.03
C PRO A 129 8.07 3.73 -31.72
N ARG A 130 7.07 4.59 -31.68
CA ARG A 130 7.17 5.99 -32.08
C ARG A 130 7.98 6.78 -31.06
N ASN A 131 7.59 6.70 -29.78
CA ASN A 131 8.25 7.34 -28.65
C ASN A 131 9.42 6.50 -28.15
N ASP A 132 10.35 7.15 -27.45
CA ASP A 132 11.39 6.44 -26.72
C ASP A 132 10.76 5.66 -25.57
N VAL A 133 11.25 4.44 -25.36
CA VAL A 133 10.94 3.66 -24.15
C VAL A 133 12.23 3.55 -23.34
N VAL A 134 12.17 3.98 -22.09
CA VAL A 134 13.29 3.97 -21.15
C VAL A 134 12.95 3.02 -20.02
N PHE A 135 13.82 2.05 -19.79
CA PHE A 135 13.73 1.09 -18.70
C PHE A 135 14.63 1.60 -17.57
N VAL A 136 14.05 1.85 -16.41
CA VAL A 136 14.71 2.44 -15.25
C VAL A 136 14.59 1.44 -14.10
N LEU A 137 15.68 0.74 -13.80
CA LEU A 137 15.76 -0.19 -12.69
C LEU A 137 16.50 0.52 -11.56
N THR A 138 15.74 0.91 -10.54
CA THR A 138 16.17 1.80 -9.45
C THR A 138 16.81 1.01 -8.31
N ASP A 139 17.69 1.69 -7.58
CA ASP A 139 18.40 1.16 -6.41
C ASP A 139 18.02 1.97 -5.16
N ALA A 140 17.99 1.34 -4.00
CA ALA A 140 17.67 1.96 -2.71
C ALA A 140 16.25 2.53 -2.63
N GLU A 141 15.27 1.83 -3.21
CA GLU A 141 13.84 2.09 -2.97
C GLU A 141 13.54 1.85 -1.50
N GLU A 142 13.84 0.64 -1.05
CA GLU A 142 13.59 0.07 0.29
C GLU A 142 14.28 0.84 1.42
N ALA A 143 15.25 1.68 1.05
CA ALA A 143 15.95 2.55 1.97
C ALA A 143 15.30 3.94 2.07
N CYS A 144 15.01 4.57 0.93
CA CYS A 144 14.64 5.99 0.88
C CYS A 144 14.11 6.48 -0.48
N LEU A 145 13.78 5.60 -1.43
CA LEU A 145 13.42 6.00 -2.81
C LEU A 145 14.51 6.80 -3.52
N CYS A 146 15.75 6.65 -3.04
CA CYS A 146 16.85 7.51 -3.44
C CYS A 146 17.23 7.26 -4.91
N GLY A 147 17.01 6.04 -5.43
CA GLY A 147 17.23 5.68 -6.82
C GLY A 147 16.33 6.45 -7.77
N ALA A 148 15.01 6.40 -7.57
CA ALA A 148 14.09 7.18 -8.40
C ALA A 148 14.29 8.69 -8.21
N SER A 149 14.58 9.15 -6.99
CA SER A 149 14.94 10.55 -6.72
C SER A 149 16.12 11.00 -7.58
N ALA A 150 17.22 10.23 -7.61
CA ALA A 150 18.39 10.51 -8.42
C ALA A 150 18.08 10.52 -9.92
N PHE A 151 17.28 9.56 -10.39
CA PHE A 151 16.94 9.45 -11.81
C PHE A 151 16.10 10.64 -12.25
N ALA A 152 15.00 10.91 -11.54
CA ALA A 152 14.06 11.97 -11.85
C ALA A 152 14.69 13.37 -11.72
N ALA A 153 15.72 13.52 -10.87
CA ALA A 153 16.45 14.76 -10.68
C ALA A 153 17.49 15.06 -11.76
N ASP A 154 18.39 14.12 -11.94
CA ASP A 154 19.71 14.44 -12.48
C ASP A 154 19.99 13.70 -13.79
N HIS A 155 19.18 12.69 -14.12
CA HIS A 155 19.44 11.88 -15.31
C HIS A 155 19.05 12.65 -16.59
N PRO A 156 19.92 12.74 -17.61
CA PRO A 156 19.62 13.48 -18.85
C PRO A 156 18.35 13.01 -19.58
N LEU A 157 18.02 11.71 -19.50
CA LEU A 157 16.78 11.18 -20.08
C LEU A 157 15.51 11.66 -19.35
N ALA A 158 15.60 12.06 -18.09
CA ALA A 158 14.49 12.53 -17.28
C ALA A 158 14.18 14.03 -17.47
N ALA A 159 15.09 14.81 -18.09
CA ALA A 159 15.03 16.27 -18.13
C ALA A 159 13.74 16.86 -18.73
N ASP A 160 13.12 16.18 -19.70
CA ASP A 160 11.90 16.66 -20.36
C ASP A 160 10.60 16.10 -19.75
N GLY A 161 10.70 15.29 -18.69
CA GLY A 161 9.57 14.51 -18.20
C GLY A 161 9.09 13.43 -19.19
N GLY A 162 7.89 12.92 -18.95
CA GLY A 162 7.25 11.90 -19.78
C GLY A 162 6.20 11.08 -19.02
N VAL A 163 5.82 9.95 -19.61
CA VAL A 163 4.85 9.02 -18.99
C VAL A 163 5.58 7.95 -18.20
N VAL A 164 5.30 7.84 -16.90
CA VAL A 164 5.88 6.84 -16.02
C VAL A 164 4.88 5.71 -15.78
N LEU A 165 5.35 4.48 -15.94
CA LEU A 165 4.67 3.25 -15.57
C LEU A 165 5.50 2.58 -14.48
N ASN A 166 5.10 2.78 -13.22
CA ASN A 166 5.74 2.18 -12.06
C ASN A 166 5.09 0.84 -11.74
N LEU A 167 5.92 -0.18 -11.52
CA LEU A 167 5.52 -1.56 -11.24
C LEU A 167 6.04 -1.95 -9.86
N GLU A 168 5.15 -2.47 -9.02
CA GLU A 168 5.42 -2.76 -7.61
C GLU A 168 4.74 -4.06 -7.19
N ALA A 169 5.10 -4.61 -6.03
CA ALA A 169 4.34 -5.71 -5.42
C ALA A 169 4.40 -5.69 -3.89
N ARG A 170 3.24 -5.47 -3.25
CA ARG A 170 3.08 -5.58 -1.79
C ARG A 170 2.57 -6.95 -1.35
N GLY A 171 2.30 -7.84 -2.29
CA GLY A 171 1.67 -9.13 -2.07
C GLY A 171 2.34 -10.23 -2.87
N SER A 172 1.77 -11.43 -2.81
CA SER A 172 2.22 -12.62 -3.54
C SER A 172 1.23 -13.09 -4.60
N THR A 173 0.00 -12.56 -4.60
CA THR A 173 -1.08 -12.98 -5.51
C THR A 173 -2.12 -11.86 -5.71
N GLY A 174 -3.18 -12.18 -6.45
CA GLY A 174 -4.30 -11.30 -6.73
C GLY A 174 -4.14 -10.50 -8.02
N PRO A 175 -5.13 -9.67 -8.34
CA PRO A 175 -5.09 -8.85 -9.53
C PRO A 175 -4.04 -7.74 -9.40
N VAL A 176 -3.46 -7.33 -10.53
CA VAL A 176 -2.61 -6.14 -10.62
C VAL A 176 -3.49 -4.90 -10.66
N ILE A 177 -3.45 -4.10 -9.60
CA ILE A 177 -4.28 -2.93 -9.39
C ILE A 177 -3.46 -1.68 -9.74
N MET A 178 -3.96 -0.85 -10.65
CA MET A 178 -3.51 0.53 -10.75
C MET A 178 -4.12 1.31 -9.58
N PHE A 179 -3.30 1.63 -8.58
CA PHE A 179 -3.73 2.20 -7.30
C PHE A 179 -3.38 3.67 -7.14
N GLU A 180 -2.49 4.20 -7.97
CA GLU A 180 -2.07 5.61 -7.93
C GLU A 180 -1.80 6.14 -9.35
N THR A 181 -2.10 7.44 -9.55
CA THR A 181 -1.82 8.18 -10.79
C THR A 181 -1.43 9.62 -10.48
N SER A 182 -0.77 10.27 -11.44
CA SER A 182 -0.67 11.72 -11.46
C SER A 182 -2.05 12.40 -11.45
N ARG A 183 -2.10 13.71 -11.20
CA ARG A 183 -3.33 14.51 -11.35
C ARG A 183 -3.66 14.72 -12.83
N ASP A 184 -4.86 15.22 -13.09
CA ASP A 184 -5.44 15.46 -14.41
C ASP A 184 -5.43 14.20 -15.31
N ASN A 185 -5.73 13.07 -14.69
CA ASN A 185 -5.47 11.74 -15.22
C ASN A 185 -6.45 11.24 -16.30
N ALA A 186 -7.47 12.02 -16.71
CA ALA A 186 -8.58 11.47 -17.47
C ALA A 186 -8.16 10.79 -18.79
N LYS A 187 -7.15 11.32 -19.48
CA LYS A 187 -6.60 10.70 -20.70
C LYS A 187 -5.63 9.54 -20.42
N LEU A 188 -4.89 9.58 -19.31
CA LEU A 188 -4.08 8.44 -18.88
C LEU A 188 -4.95 7.24 -18.54
N VAL A 189 -6.04 7.46 -17.82
CA VAL A 189 -7.01 6.41 -17.47
C VAL A 189 -7.76 5.91 -18.72
N ASP A 190 -7.99 6.78 -19.71
CA ASP A 190 -8.54 6.37 -21.01
C ASP A 190 -7.60 5.43 -21.77
N VAL A 191 -6.30 5.72 -21.77
CA VAL A 191 -5.27 4.81 -22.27
C VAL A 191 -5.26 3.52 -21.47
N PHE A 192 -5.22 3.61 -20.13
CA PHE A 192 -5.19 2.44 -19.25
C PHE A 192 -6.33 1.47 -19.54
N GLY A 193 -7.57 1.97 -19.52
CA GLY A 193 -8.75 1.14 -19.72
C GLY A 193 -8.90 0.53 -21.12
N ARG A 194 -8.16 1.00 -22.13
CA ARG A 194 -8.20 0.45 -23.50
C ARG A 194 -7.00 -0.44 -23.84
N ALA A 195 -5.83 -0.17 -23.25
CA ALA A 195 -4.57 -0.78 -23.64
C ALA A 195 -4.07 -1.86 -22.68
N ALA A 196 -4.42 -1.76 -21.39
CA ALA A 196 -4.18 -2.86 -20.45
C ALA A 196 -5.17 -4.00 -20.79
N PRO A 197 -4.70 -5.23 -21.07
CA PRO A 197 -5.59 -6.36 -21.37
C PRO A 197 -6.48 -6.76 -20.18
N HIS A 198 -6.01 -6.50 -18.96
CA HIS A 198 -6.68 -6.85 -17.71
C HIS A 198 -6.74 -5.64 -16.77
N PRO A 199 -7.51 -4.59 -17.11
CA PRO A 199 -7.51 -3.34 -16.37
C PRO A 199 -8.25 -3.52 -15.03
N VAL A 200 -7.51 -3.38 -13.93
CA VAL A 200 -8.07 -3.28 -12.58
C VAL A 200 -7.56 -1.99 -11.96
N GLY A 201 -8.47 -1.11 -11.55
CA GLY A 201 -8.14 0.16 -10.92
C GLY A 201 -9.40 0.91 -10.52
N THR A 202 -9.31 1.74 -9.48
CA THR A 202 -10.44 2.58 -9.05
C THR A 202 -9.96 3.98 -8.71
N SER A 203 -10.75 4.99 -9.06
CA SER A 203 -10.47 6.37 -8.62
C SER A 203 -10.54 6.53 -7.09
N PHE A 204 -11.18 5.59 -6.39
CA PHE A 204 -11.22 5.57 -4.93
C PHE A 204 -9.88 5.15 -4.32
N ALA A 205 -9.20 4.17 -4.92
CA ALA A 205 -7.87 3.72 -4.47
C ALA A 205 -6.86 4.87 -4.55
N VAL A 206 -6.88 5.65 -5.63
CA VAL A 206 -6.00 6.81 -5.81
C VAL A 206 -6.21 7.86 -4.71
N GLU A 207 -7.45 8.16 -4.33
CA GLU A 207 -7.73 9.14 -3.27
C GLU A 207 -7.29 8.63 -1.89
N ILE A 208 -7.49 7.33 -1.62
CA ILE A 208 -7.00 6.72 -0.38
C ILE A 208 -5.48 6.78 -0.34
N TYR A 209 -4.81 6.35 -1.42
CA TYR A 209 -3.35 6.28 -1.47
C TYR A 209 -2.72 7.65 -1.28
N ARG A 210 -3.25 8.70 -1.95
CA ARG A 210 -2.82 10.11 -1.76
C ARG A 210 -2.96 10.62 -0.32
N ALA A 211 -3.82 10.01 0.50
CA ALA A 211 -4.04 10.40 1.89
C ALA A 211 -3.23 9.56 2.89
N LEU A 212 -2.61 8.46 2.44
CA LEU A 212 -1.75 7.62 3.25
C LEU A 212 -0.30 8.09 3.14
N PRO A 213 0.53 7.97 4.20
CA PRO A 213 1.96 8.26 4.15
C PRO A 213 2.74 7.09 3.54
N ASN A 214 2.24 6.54 2.43
CA ASN A 214 2.90 5.48 1.70
C ASN A 214 3.52 6.08 0.45
N ASP A 215 4.74 5.67 0.15
CA ASP A 215 5.46 6.11 -1.02
C ASP A 215 6.01 4.89 -1.78
N THR A 216 6.34 5.10 -3.05
CA THR A 216 7.06 4.17 -3.93
C THR A 216 7.98 5.00 -4.82
N ASP A 217 8.75 4.37 -5.69
CA ASP A 217 9.55 5.11 -6.67
C ASP A 217 8.74 6.09 -7.52
N PHE A 218 7.44 5.85 -7.72
CA PHE A 218 6.55 6.78 -8.42
C PHE A 218 6.48 8.17 -7.74
N THR A 219 6.60 8.24 -6.41
CA THR A 219 6.59 9.49 -5.63
C THR A 219 7.65 10.48 -6.13
N ALA A 220 8.85 9.99 -6.44
CA ALA A 220 9.96 10.84 -6.91
C ALA A 220 9.67 11.58 -8.22
N PHE A 221 8.73 11.08 -9.02
CA PHE A 221 8.31 11.68 -10.28
C PHE A 221 7.14 12.66 -10.10
N LEU A 222 6.24 12.42 -9.15
CA LEU A 222 5.04 13.23 -8.93
C LEU A 222 5.33 14.68 -8.54
N ASP A 223 6.43 14.92 -7.83
CA ASP A 223 6.85 16.25 -7.40
C ASP A 223 7.53 17.07 -8.51
N ARG A 224 7.70 16.49 -9.72
CA ARG A 224 8.46 17.11 -10.80
C ARG A 224 7.60 17.47 -11.99
N ALA A 225 7.81 18.69 -12.49
CA ALA A 225 7.13 19.18 -13.67
C ALA A 225 7.43 18.30 -14.90
N GLY A 226 6.39 18.02 -15.69
CA GLY A 226 6.50 17.27 -16.94
C GLY A 226 6.34 15.76 -16.81
N PHE A 227 6.30 15.20 -15.60
CA PHE A 227 5.97 13.80 -15.38
C PHE A 227 4.48 13.60 -15.13
N VAL A 228 3.92 12.57 -15.78
CA VAL A 228 2.58 12.05 -15.54
C VAL A 228 2.67 10.53 -15.57
N GLY A 229 1.74 9.80 -14.95
CA GLY A 229 1.90 8.34 -14.96
C GLY A 229 0.91 7.55 -14.14
N LEU A 230 1.20 6.25 -14.08
CA LEU A 230 0.41 5.21 -13.43
C LEU A 230 1.33 4.35 -12.56
N ASN A 231 0.87 4.02 -11.36
CA ASN A 231 1.55 3.13 -10.42
C ASN A 231 0.66 1.91 -10.15
N SER A 232 1.22 0.70 -10.28
CA SER A 232 0.47 -0.55 -10.24
C SER A 232 1.15 -1.61 -9.39
N ALA A 233 0.34 -2.35 -8.61
CA ALA A 233 0.81 -3.48 -7.82
C ALA A 233 -0.25 -4.57 -7.70
N TYR A 234 0.18 -5.82 -7.54
CA TYR A 234 -0.64 -6.83 -6.88
C TYR A 234 -0.30 -6.85 -5.38
N ILE A 235 -1.34 -6.92 -4.55
CA ILE A 235 -1.23 -6.62 -3.11
C ILE A 235 -1.86 -7.70 -2.21
N ASP A 236 -2.44 -8.76 -2.79
CA ASP A 236 -3.03 -9.84 -2.01
C ASP A 236 -1.95 -10.86 -1.57
N GLY A 237 -2.18 -11.57 -0.48
CA GLY A 237 -1.18 -12.45 0.12
C GLY A 237 -0.01 -11.71 0.78
N GLY A 238 -0.26 -10.52 1.34
CA GLY A 238 0.75 -9.66 1.97
C GLY A 238 1.41 -10.18 3.25
N ALA A 239 1.06 -11.39 3.72
CA ALA A 239 1.69 -12.01 4.89
C ALA A 239 3.19 -12.32 4.69
N VAL A 240 3.65 -12.40 3.43
CA VAL A 240 5.06 -12.65 3.08
C VAL A 240 5.86 -11.37 2.86
N TYR A 241 5.20 -10.21 2.73
CA TYR A 241 5.81 -8.93 2.37
C TYR A 241 6.90 -8.51 3.36
N HIS A 242 8.07 -8.09 2.85
CA HIS A 242 9.28 -7.77 3.62
C HIS A 242 9.83 -8.92 4.51
N THR A 243 9.37 -10.16 4.35
CA THR A 243 9.80 -11.30 5.20
C THR A 243 10.79 -12.22 4.46
N PRO A 244 11.49 -13.12 5.16
CA PRO A 244 12.25 -14.21 4.54
C PRO A 244 11.42 -15.14 3.63
N LEU A 245 10.08 -15.09 3.73
CA LEU A 245 9.16 -15.91 2.95
C LEU A 245 8.85 -15.33 1.58
N ASP A 246 9.19 -14.05 1.32
CA ASP A 246 9.03 -13.44 -0.01
C ASP A 246 10.09 -13.99 -0.98
N THR A 247 9.89 -15.24 -1.36
CA THR A 247 10.76 -16.02 -2.25
C THR A 247 10.10 -16.18 -3.61
N PRO A 248 10.86 -16.52 -4.68
CA PRO A 248 10.27 -16.86 -5.97
C PRO A 248 9.17 -17.93 -5.89
N ALA A 249 9.23 -18.85 -4.92
CA ALA A 249 8.24 -19.91 -4.76
C ALA A 249 6.89 -19.42 -4.23
N ALA A 250 6.84 -18.28 -3.52
CA ALA A 250 5.61 -17.69 -2.99
C ALA A 250 4.78 -16.96 -4.07
N MET A 251 5.41 -16.59 -5.18
CA MET A 251 4.78 -15.81 -6.25
C MET A 251 3.71 -16.60 -7.02
N ASP A 252 2.55 -15.97 -7.20
CA ASP A 252 1.55 -16.40 -8.17
C ASP A 252 1.95 -16.00 -9.60
N ARG A 253 2.21 -17.01 -10.43
CA ARG A 253 2.59 -16.81 -11.83
C ARG A 253 1.48 -16.17 -12.66
N ALA A 254 0.21 -16.29 -12.26
CA ALA A 254 -0.90 -15.60 -12.93
C ALA A 254 -0.84 -14.09 -12.67
N SER A 255 -0.51 -13.67 -11.45
CA SER A 255 -0.27 -12.26 -11.12
C SER A 255 0.91 -11.71 -11.92
N LEU A 256 2.03 -12.43 -12.01
CA LEU A 256 3.16 -12.03 -12.85
C LEU A 256 2.79 -11.92 -14.34
N GLN A 257 1.98 -12.86 -14.86
CA GLN A 257 1.49 -12.80 -16.24
C GLN A 257 0.64 -11.56 -16.47
N GLN A 258 -0.32 -11.28 -15.58
CA GLN A 258 -1.15 -10.08 -15.66
C GLN A 258 -0.31 -8.80 -15.56
N HIS A 259 0.73 -8.78 -14.72
CA HIS A 259 1.60 -7.64 -14.51
C HIS A 259 2.30 -7.25 -15.82
N GLY A 260 2.89 -8.24 -16.49
CA GLY A 260 3.55 -8.02 -17.77
C GLY A 260 2.64 -7.81 -18.96
N ASP A 261 1.48 -8.46 -19.03
CA ASP A 261 0.51 -8.22 -20.10
C ASP A 261 0.00 -6.77 -20.08
N ASN A 262 -0.32 -6.27 -18.88
CA ASN A 262 -0.71 -4.87 -18.69
C ASN A 262 0.47 -3.92 -19.00
N ALA A 263 1.66 -4.17 -18.46
CA ALA A 263 2.84 -3.33 -18.71
C ALA A 263 3.21 -3.26 -20.20
N LEU A 264 3.23 -4.40 -20.91
CA LEU A 264 3.50 -4.47 -22.34
C LEU A 264 2.44 -3.74 -23.17
N GLY A 265 1.15 -3.94 -22.84
CA GLY A 265 0.04 -3.26 -23.50
C GLY A 265 0.14 -1.74 -23.37
N LEU A 266 0.42 -1.24 -22.16
CA LEU A 266 0.60 0.18 -21.89
C LEU A 266 1.85 0.74 -22.57
N ALA A 267 2.99 0.05 -22.48
CA ALA A 267 4.23 0.47 -23.10
C ALA A 267 4.09 0.60 -24.63
N ARG A 268 3.34 -0.30 -25.27
CA ARG A 268 3.01 -0.22 -26.70
C ARG A 268 2.09 0.96 -27.02
N GLU A 269 1.05 1.17 -26.22
CA GLU A 269 0.08 2.25 -26.43
C GLU A 269 0.72 3.63 -26.25
N PHE A 270 1.44 3.84 -25.15
CA PHE A 270 2.19 5.07 -24.94
C PHE A 270 3.36 5.16 -25.92
N GLY A 271 3.95 4.04 -26.31
CA GLY A 271 4.97 3.98 -27.35
C GLY A 271 4.49 4.47 -28.72
N ARG A 272 3.18 4.48 -29.01
CA ARG A 272 2.60 4.96 -30.29
C ARG A 272 1.82 6.28 -30.18
N ALA A 273 1.31 6.61 -29.00
CA ALA A 273 0.50 7.80 -28.77
C ALA A 273 1.27 9.12 -28.94
N ASP A 274 0.58 10.23 -29.14
CA ASP A 274 1.16 11.55 -28.96
C ASP A 274 1.11 11.91 -27.46
N LEU A 275 2.26 11.88 -26.80
CA LEU A 275 2.34 12.06 -25.35
C LEU A 275 2.00 13.49 -24.91
N LYS A 276 2.16 14.47 -25.80
CA LYS A 276 1.80 15.87 -25.52
C LYS A 276 0.30 16.08 -25.44
N ALA A 277 -0.48 15.15 -25.97
CA ALA A 277 -1.93 15.20 -25.96
C ALA A 277 -2.55 14.55 -24.71
N LEU A 278 -1.76 14.14 -23.71
CA LEU A 278 -2.25 13.44 -22.52
C LEU A 278 -2.82 14.35 -21.42
N ASP A 279 -2.68 15.67 -21.55
CA ASP A 279 -3.35 16.61 -20.65
C ASP A 279 -4.86 16.69 -20.96
N ALA A 280 -5.67 16.62 -19.90
CA ALA A 280 -7.11 16.73 -19.91
C ALA A 280 -7.63 17.89 -19.03
N GLY A 281 -6.80 18.47 -18.15
CA GLY A 281 -7.18 19.48 -17.16
C GLY A 281 -8.25 19.04 -16.15
N HIS A 282 -8.47 17.73 -16.01
CA HIS A 282 -9.35 17.15 -14.97
C HIS A 282 -9.05 15.67 -14.74
N ASP A 283 -9.33 15.19 -13.53
CA ASP A 283 -9.33 13.77 -13.19
C ASP A 283 -10.60 13.06 -13.71
N ALA A 284 -10.49 11.76 -13.99
CA ALA A 284 -11.63 10.88 -14.27
C ALA A 284 -12.08 10.13 -13.01
N THR A 285 -13.38 9.82 -12.93
CA THR A 285 -13.90 8.78 -12.04
C THR A 285 -13.96 7.47 -12.80
N TYR A 286 -13.45 6.39 -12.22
CA TYR A 286 -13.37 5.09 -12.89
C TYR A 286 -13.39 3.92 -11.91
N PHE A 287 -13.86 2.77 -12.41
CA PHE A 287 -14.01 1.53 -11.63
C PHE A 287 -14.13 0.31 -12.56
N PRO A 288 -13.77 -0.89 -12.07
CA PRO A 288 -13.82 -2.11 -12.87
C PRO A 288 -15.27 -2.51 -13.18
N VAL A 289 -15.48 -3.01 -14.40
CA VAL A 289 -16.71 -3.67 -14.83
C VAL A 289 -16.34 -4.98 -15.54
N PRO A 290 -17.25 -5.95 -15.68
CA PRO A 290 -16.94 -7.18 -16.40
C PRO A 290 -16.38 -6.88 -17.80
N GLY A 291 -15.12 -7.28 -18.04
CA GLY A 291 -14.44 -7.12 -19.32
C GLY A 291 -13.80 -5.75 -19.59
N GLY A 292 -13.76 -4.83 -18.62
CA GLY A 292 -13.08 -3.54 -18.83
C GLY A 292 -13.19 -2.54 -17.67
N LEU A 293 -13.01 -1.27 -18.01
CA LEU A 293 -13.02 -0.16 -17.05
C LEU A 293 -14.07 0.88 -17.42
N ALA A 294 -15.08 1.07 -16.58
CA ALA A 294 -16.03 2.15 -16.74
C ALA A 294 -15.42 3.45 -16.23
N ARG A 295 -15.70 4.56 -16.92
CA ARG A 295 -15.13 5.87 -16.59
C ARG A 295 -15.98 7.03 -17.08
N TYR A 296 -15.96 8.12 -16.33
CA TYR A 296 -16.59 9.38 -16.71
C TYR A 296 -15.81 10.59 -16.14
N PRO A 297 -15.95 11.79 -16.74
CA PRO A 297 -15.22 12.97 -16.28
C PRO A 297 -15.53 13.36 -14.83
N GLY A 298 -14.51 13.76 -14.06
CA GLY A 298 -14.64 14.10 -12.64
C GLY A 298 -15.61 15.26 -12.35
N TRP A 299 -15.80 16.19 -13.28
CA TRP A 299 -16.77 17.29 -13.12
C TRP A 299 -18.23 16.82 -13.05
N LEU A 300 -18.54 15.58 -13.43
CA LEU A 300 -19.87 14.97 -13.26
C LEU A 300 -20.11 14.42 -11.85
N VAL A 301 -19.08 14.28 -11.00
CA VAL A 301 -19.20 13.67 -9.66
C VAL A 301 -20.27 14.36 -8.82
N LEU A 302 -20.16 15.67 -8.61
CA LEU A 302 -21.11 16.42 -7.79
C LEU A 302 -22.50 16.54 -8.45
N PRO A 303 -22.65 16.86 -9.75
CA PRO A 303 -23.94 16.83 -10.44
C PRO A 303 -24.68 15.49 -10.32
N LEU A 304 -23.98 14.36 -10.47
CA LEU A 304 -24.57 13.03 -10.32
C LEU A 304 -24.98 12.75 -8.88
N ALA A 305 -24.18 13.15 -7.89
CA ALA A 305 -24.53 12.99 -6.48
C ALA A 305 -25.77 13.81 -6.09
N VAL A 306 -25.89 15.06 -6.59
CA VAL A 306 -27.08 15.89 -6.41
C VAL A 306 -28.30 15.27 -7.10
N ALA A 307 -28.13 14.77 -8.33
CA ALA A 307 -29.19 14.05 -9.03
C ALA A 307 -29.66 12.80 -8.26
N ALA A 308 -28.73 12.06 -7.64
CA ALA A 308 -29.06 10.90 -6.79
C ALA A 308 -29.94 11.30 -5.61
N LEU A 309 -29.55 12.35 -4.89
CA LEU A 309 -30.30 12.88 -3.75
C LEU A 309 -31.71 13.32 -4.16
N LEU A 310 -31.82 14.07 -5.26
CA LEU A 310 -33.11 14.52 -5.78
C LEU A 310 -33.99 13.36 -6.25
N ALA A 311 -33.40 12.35 -6.90
CA ALA A 311 -34.13 11.16 -7.35
C ALA A 311 -34.67 10.34 -6.17
N VAL A 312 -33.88 10.14 -5.11
CA VAL A 312 -34.32 9.46 -3.88
C VAL A 312 -35.41 10.27 -3.17
N ALA A 313 -35.28 11.59 -3.10
CA ALA A 313 -36.30 12.47 -2.52
C ALA A 313 -37.62 12.40 -3.32
N ALA A 314 -37.55 12.43 -4.66
CA ALA A 314 -38.70 12.28 -5.55
C ALA A 314 -39.37 10.91 -5.38
N LEU A 315 -38.59 9.83 -5.25
CA LEU A 315 -39.09 8.49 -4.96
C LEU A 315 -39.83 8.45 -3.62
N GLY A 316 -39.25 9.03 -2.56
CA GLY A 316 -39.89 9.14 -1.24
C GLY A 316 -41.23 9.88 -1.29
N TRP A 317 -41.26 11.02 -1.96
CA TRP A 317 -42.46 11.82 -2.16
C TRP A 317 -43.55 11.06 -2.96
N LEU A 318 -43.18 10.42 -4.07
CA LEU A 318 -44.14 9.67 -4.89
C LEU A 318 -44.68 8.43 -4.17
N ALA A 319 -43.82 7.72 -3.43
CA ALA A 319 -44.21 6.57 -2.61
C ALA A 319 -45.23 6.98 -1.54
N GLN A 320 -45.03 8.14 -0.91
CA GLN A 320 -45.99 8.72 0.04
C GLN A 320 -47.31 9.08 -0.65
N ARG A 321 -47.27 9.76 -1.81
CA ARG A 321 -48.48 10.15 -2.55
C ARG A 321 -49.30 8.96 -3.03
N ARG A 322 -48.66 7.85 -3.40
CA ARG A 322 -49.34 6.60 -3.79
C ARG A 322 -49.73 5.71 -2.60
N GLY A 323 -49.64 6.22 -1.37
CA GLY A 323 -50.07 5.51 -0.16
C GLY A 323 -49.21 4.31 0.23
N ARG A 324 -47.99 4.18 -0.31
CA ARG A 324 -47.08 3.06 -0.03
C ARG A 324 -46.34 3.23 1.29
N THR A 325 -46.21 4.46 1.77
CA THR A 325 -45.54 4.82 3.03
C THR A 325 -46.06 6.16 3.56
N THR A 326 -45.57 6.59 4.73
CA THR A 326 -45.83 7.91 5.33
C THR A 326 -44.50 8.62 5.63
N TYR A 327 -44.52 9.95 5.80
CA TYR A 327 -43.30 10.71 6.15
C TYR A 327 -42.67 10.24 7.47
N GLY A 328 -43.47 9.91 8.48
CA GLY A 328 -42.97 9.34 9.74
C GLY A 328 -42.29 7.98 9.54
N ARG A 329 -42.82 7.12 8.66
CA ARG A 329 -42.18 5.83 8.32
C ARG A 329 -40.91 6.03 7.50
N LEU A 330 -40.87 7.00 6.58
CA LEU A 330 -39.66 7.36 5.83
C LEU A 330 -38.54 7.85 6.77
N ALA A 331 -38.87 8.76 7.69
CA ALA A 331 -37.93 9.24 8.71
C ALA A 331 -37.43 8.09 9.61
N ALA A 332 -38.32 7.19 10.04
CA ALA A 332 -37.95 6.01 10.80
C ALA A 332 -37.06 5.05 9.99
N GLY A 333 -37.34 4.85 8.70
CA GLY A 333 -36.54 4.01 7.81
C GLY A 333 -35.13 4.55 7.61
N PHE A 334 -34.99 5.87 7.41
CA PHE A 334 -33.70 6.54 7.35
C PHE A 334 -32.95 6.43 8.68
N ALA A 335 -33.57 6.81 9.80
CA ALA A 335 -32.93 6.75 11.11
C ALA A 335 -32.47 5.33 11.48
N LEU A 336 -33.31 4.31 11.23
CA LEU A 336 -32.97 2.92 11.51
C LEU A 336 -31.92 2.37 10.55
N GLY A 337 -31.78 2.90 9.33
CA GLY A 337 -30.73 2.51 8.38
C GLY A 337 -29.31 2.74 8.89
N LEU A 338 -29.14 3.64 9.88
CA LEU A 338 -27.85 3.85 10.55
C LEU A 338 -27.39 2.63 11.36
N VAL A 339 -28.33 1.81 11.86
CA VAL A 339 -28.01 0.65 12.71
C VAL A 339 -27.07 -0.32 12.01
N PRO A 340 -27.39 -0.89 10.83
CA PRO A 340 -26.46 -1.81 10.16
C PRO A 340 -25.17 -1.10 9.71
N ILE A 341 -25.23 0.19 9.33
CA ILE A 341 -24.06 0.99 8.92
C ILE A 341 -23.01 1.07 10.05
N VAL A 342 -23.45 1.10 11.31
CA VAL A 342 -22.56 1.17 12.49
C VAL A 342 -22.25 -0.22 13.04
N VAL A 343 -23.25 -1.09 13.17
CA VAL A 343 -23.11 -2.38 13.86
C VAL A 343 -22.25 -3.36 13.08
N ALA A 344 -22.30 -3.37 11.74
CA ALA A 344 -21.50 -4.33 10.98
C ALA A 344 -19.99 -4.02 11.03
N PRO A 345 -19.51 -2.78 10.83
CA PRO A 345 -18.11 -2.43 11.02
C PRO A 345 -17.61 -2.75 12.44
N LEU A 346 -18.37 -2.38 13.47
CA LEU A 346 -18.00 -2.70 14.85
C LEU A 346 -17.95 -4.21 15.09
N GLY A 347 -18.91 -4.97 14.54
CA GLY A 347 -18.91 -6.42 14.61
C GLY A 347 -17.68 -7.05 13.95
N ALA A 348 -17.24 -6.51 12.82
CA ALA A 348 -16.01 -6.97 12.16
C ALA A 348 -14.76 -6.68 13.01
N GLN A 349 -14.67 -5.50 13.65
CA GLN A 349 -13.55 -5.19 14.55
C GLN A 349 -13.56 -6.07 15.80
N LEU A 350 -14.74 -6.37 16.36
CA LEU A 350 -14.87 -7.30 17.48
C LEU A 350 -14.51 -8.74 17.08
N LEU A 351 -14.87 -9.17 15.87
CA LEU A 351 -14.45 -10.46 15.33
C LEU A 351 -12.93 -10.54 15.23
N TRP A 352 -12.29 -9.50 14.66
CA TRP A 352 -10.83 -9.46 14.57
C TRP A 352 -10.16 -9.45 15.94
N ALA A 353 -10.64 -8.63 16.88
CA ALA A 353 -10.15 -8.62 18.26
C ALA A 353 -10.30 -9.98 18.94
N GLY A 354 -11.37 -10.72 18.67
CA GLY A 354 -11.55 -12.09 19.16
C GLY A 354 -10.55 -13.07 18.53
N VAL A 355 -10.28 -12.94 17.23
CA VAL A 355 -9.31 -13.76 16.51
C VAL A 355 -7.88 -13.52 17.05
N THR A 356 -7.48 -12.25 17.23
CA THR A 356 -6.15 -11.91 17.77
C THR A 356 -6.02 -12.21 19.26
N ALA A 357 -7.11 -12.19 20.04
CA ALA A 357 -7.08 -12.67 21.43
C ALA A 357 -6.82 -14.18 21.52
N VAL A 358 -7.30 -14.97 20.56
CA VAL A 358 -6.99 -16.41 20.47
C VAL A 358 -5.59 -16.63 19.91
N ARG A 359 -5.13 -15.74 19.01
CA ARG A 359 -3.83 -15.83 18.32
C ARG A 359 -3.14 -14.48 18.20
N PRO A 360 -2.37 -14.09 19.23
CA PRO A 360 -1.75 -12.76 19.29
C PRO A 360 -0.83 -12.45 18.11
N GLY A 361 -0.08 -13.44 17.59
CA GLY A 361 0.83 -13.24 16.46
C GLY A 361 0.18 -12.74 15.15
N TYR A 362 -1.15 -12.81 15.01
CA TYR A 362 -1.84 -12.18 13.86
C TYR A 362 -1.88 -10.66 13.94
N ALA A 363 -1.66 -10.05 15.12
CA ALA A 363 -1.61 -8.61 15.27
C ALA A 363 -0.40 -7.99 14.57
N GLU A 364 0.67 -8.76 14.37
CA GLU A 364 1.91 -8.36 13.69
C GLU A 364 1.85 -8.58 12.17
N LEU A 365 0.75 -9.13 11.65
CA LEU A 365 0.55 -9.34 10.21
C LEU A 365 -0.47 -8.33 9.67
N LEU A 366 -0.23 -7.83 8.46
CA LEU A 366 -1.23 -7.07 7.71
C LEU A 366 -2.49 -7.94 7.48
N ASP A 367 -2.27 -9.17 7.04
CA ASP A 367 -3.31 -10.18 6.84
C ASP A 367 -2.74 -11.56 7.22
N PRO A 368 -3.53 -12.50 7.77
CA PRO A 368 -3.05 -13.85 8.02
C PRO A 368 -2.61 -14.54 6.71
N TYR A 369 -1.82 -15.61 6.85
CA TYR A 369 -1.32 -16.37 5.68
C TYR A 369 -2.45 -16.95 4.81
N ARG A 370 -3.60 -17.29 5.41
CA ARG A 370 -4.80 -17.81 4.73
C ARG A 370 -6.03 -16.97 5.09
N PRO A 371 -6.14 -15.74 4.56
CA PRO A 371 -7.07 -14.75 5.09
C PRO A 371 -8.51 -14.95 4.59
N THR A 372 -8.71 -15.71 3.52
CA THR A 372 -9.99 -15.86 2.81
C THR A 372 -11.16 -16.20 3.75
N TRP A 373 -10.96 -17.12 4.69
CA TRP A 373 -12.02 -17.52 5.62
C TRP A 373 -12.43 -16.40 6.57
N TYR A 374 -11.48 -15.59 7.04
CA TYR A 374 -11.78 -14.44 7.88
C TYR A 374 -12.50 -13.33 7.09
N ARG A 375 -12.06 -13.08 5.85
CA ARG A 375 -12.74 -12.14 4.94
C ARG A 375 -14.19 -12.55 4.67
N LEU A 376 -14.42 -13.85 4.40
CA LEU A 376 -15.77 -14.41 4.24
C LEU A 376 -16.60 -14.30 5.54
N ALA A 377 -15.97 -14.50 6.70
CA ALA A 377 -16.64 -14.33 7.99
C ALA A 377 -17.13 -12.89 8.19
N VAL A 378 -16.32 -11.89 7.84
CA VAL A 378 -16.69 -10.46 7.89
C VAL A 378 -17.87 -10.16 6.96
N VAL A 379 -17.83 -10.63 5.71
CA VAL A 379 -18.93 -10.41 4.75
C VAL A 379 -20.22 -11.11 5.21
N ALA A 380 -20.11 -12.34 5.71
CA ALA A 380 -21.25 -13.07 6.27
C ALA A 380 -21.83 -12.40 7.52
N LEU A 381 -20.98 -11.82 8.37
CA LEU A 381 -21.39 -11.05 9.55
C LEU A 381 -22.14 -9.77 9.15
N ALA A 382 -21.63 -9.03 8.15
CA ALA A 382 -22.32 -7.86 7.60
C ALA A 382 -23.70 -8.22 7.05
N ALA A 383 -23.81 -9.34 6.32
CA ALA A 383 -25.08 -9.87 5.84
C ALA A 383 -26.02 -10.29 7.00
N ALA A 384 -25.50 -10.94 8.04
CA ALA A 384 -26.25 -11.33 9.21
C ALA A 384 -26.83 -10.11 9.96
N THR A 385 -26.03 -9.07 10.14
CA THR A 385 -26.46 -7.80 10.74
C THR A 385 -27.57 -7.16 9.92
N LEU A 386 -27.41 -7.06 8.59
CA LEU A 386 -28.41 -6.50 7.69
C LEU A 386 -29.72 -7.30 7.71
N PHE A 387 -29.67 -8.62 7.55
CA PHE A 387 -30.87 -9.46 7.52
C PHE A 387 -31.60 -9.46 8.85
N THR A 388 -30.86 -9.47 9.96
CA THR A 388 -31.45 -9.36 11.30
C THR A 388 -32.16 -8.02 11.46
N TRP A 389 -31.48 -6.91 11.17
CA TRP A 389 -32.05 -5.57 11.22
C TRP A 389 -33.31 -5.46 10.34
N TYR A 390 -33.24 -5.94 9.11
CA TYR A 390 -34.34 -5.87 8.16
C TYR A 390 -35.55 -6.71 8.64
N ALA A 391 -35.32 -7.96 9.07
CA ALA A 391 -36.37 -8.83 9.57
C ALA A 391 -37.11 -8.24 10.79
N LEU A 392 -36.38 -7.58 11.70
CA LEU A 392 -36.92 -6.97 12.91
C LEU A 392 -37.73 -5.70 12.63
N THR A 393 -37.32 -4.90 11.65
CA THR A 393 -37.87 -3.56 11.41
C THR A 393 -38.93 -3.51 10.31
N ARG A 394 -38.86 -4.39 9.30
CA ARG A 394 -39.72 -4.36 8.09
C ARG A 394 -41.22 -4.42 8.36
N ARG A 395 -41.64 -5.08 9.44
CA ARG A 395 -43.07 -5.18 9.81
C ARG A 395 -43.63 -3.92 10.45
N ARG A 396 -42.80 -3.15 11.17
CA ARG A 396 -43.24 -1.93 11.86
C ARG A 396 -43.16 -0.72 10.94
N VAL A 397 -42.07 -0.62 10.18
CA VAL A 397 -41.73 0.55 9.36
C VAL A 397 -42.23 0.38 7.92
N GLY A 398 -42.23 -0.86 7.41
CA GLY A 398 -42.60 -1.20 6.04
C GLY A 398 -41.37 -1.33 5.12
N PRO A 399 -41.39 -2.28 4.17
CA PRO A 399 -40.26 -2.55 3.28
C PRO A 399 -39.89 -1.35 2.40
N ALA A 400 -40.88 -0.66 1.82
CA ALA A 400 -40.66 0.52 0.99
C ALA A 400 -39.96 1.66 1.74
N ALA A 401 -40.33 1.88 3.00
CA ALA A 401 -39.73 2.94 3.82
C ALA A 401 -38.28 2.64 4.19
N LEU A 402 -37.95 1.38 4.49
CA LEU A 402 -36.58 0.95 4.77
C LEU A 402 -35.70 0.99 3.53
N ALA A 403 -36.22 0.56 2.37
CA ALA A 403 -35.48 0.62 1.11
C ALA A 403 -35.17 2.08 0.72
N ILE A 404 -36.16 2.98 0.78
CA ILE A 404 -35.95 4.41 0.50
C ILE A 404 -35.01 5.05 1.54
N GLY A 405 -35.12 4.66 2.82
CA GLY A 405 -34.19 5.10 3.86
C GLY A 405 -32.74 4.67 3.62
N GLY A 406 -32.53 3.42 3.18
CA GLY A 406 -31.22 2.90 2.78
C GLY A 406 -30.64 3.66 1.59
N LEU A 407 -31.42 3.86 0.52
CA LEU A 407 -31.03 4.69 -0.62
C LEU A 407 -30.75 6.14 -0.21
N GLY A 408 -31.47 6.66 0.80
CA GLY A 408 -31.22 7.97 1.38
C GLY A 408 -29.82 8.08 2.00
N TRP A 409 -29.39 7.07 2.75
CA TRP A 409 -28.01 7.03 3.27
C TRP A 409 -26.98 7.00 2.14
N LEU A 410 -27.18 6.19 1.12
CA LEU A 410 -26.28 6.15 -0.03
C LEU A 410 -26.22 7.52 -0.74
N ALA A 411 -27.36 8.18 -0.95
CA ALA A 411 -27.39 9.50 -1.59
C ALA A 411 -26.70 10.60 -0.75
N VAL A 412 -26.91 10.61 0.56
CA VAL A 412 -26.23 11.55 1.48
C VAL A 412 -24.72 11.28 1.50
N LEU A 413 -24.31 10.02 1.64
CA LEU A 413 -22.89 9.64 1.56
C LEU A 413 -22.31 9.97 0.18
N GLY A 414 -23.08 9.86 -0.90
CA GLY A 414 -22.66 10.26 -2.24
C GLY A 414 -22.29 11.73 -2.32
N ILE A 415 -23.07 12.62 -1.69
CA ILE A 415 -22.74 14.05 -1.58
C ILE A 415 -21.49 14.28 -0.73
N VAL A 416 -21.41 13.61 0.43
CA VAL A 416 -20.25 13.76 1.34
C VAL A 416 -18.97 13.32 0.63
N LEU A 417 -18.98 12.16 -0.02
CA LEU A 417 -17.86 11.64 -0.80
C LEU A 417 -17.56 12.54 -2.00
N ALA A 418 -18.57 13.05 -2.72
CA ALA A 418 -18.35 13.96 -3.85
C ALA A 418 -17.59 15.24 -3.47
N VAL A 419 -17.62 15.65 -2.20
CA VAL A 419 -16.90 16.82 -1.67
C VAL A 419 -15.56 16.43 -1.06
N LEU A 420 -15.51 15.37 -0.24
CA LEU A 420 -14.33 15.03 0.56
C LEU A 420 -13.38 14.07 -0.15
N VAL A 421 -13.92 13.13 -0.93
CA VAL A 421 -13.19 12.05 -1.62
C VAL A 421 -13.84 11.81 -2.99
N PRO A 422 -13.75 12.79 -3.92
CA PRO A 422 -14.52 12.76 -5.18
C PRO A 422 -14.34 11.46 -5.97
N GLY A 423 -13.12 10.90 -5.99
CA GLY A 423 -12.83 9.61 -6.63
C GLY A 423 -13.59 8.41 -6.05
N GLY A 424 -14.17 8.50 -4.85
CA GLY A 424 -15.00 7.46 -4.21
C GLY A 424 -16.51 7.66 -4.31
N ALA A 425 -16.99 8.81 -4.78
CA ALA A 425 -18.41 9.17 -4.74
C ALA A 425 -19.33 8.23 -5.54
N TYR A 426 -18.80 7.63 -6.62
CA TYR A 426 -19.57 6.69 -7.46
C TYR A 426 -20.06 5.47 -6.68
N LEU A 427 -19.35 5.07 -5.62
CA LEU A 427 -19.64 3.88 -4.81
C LEU A 427 -21.04 3.90 -4.21
N THR A 428 -21.52 5.09 -3.84
CA THR A 428 -22.84 5.26 -3.24
C THR A 428 -23.80 6.02 -4.17
N THR A 429 -23.28 6.91 -5.01
CA THR A 429 -24.07 7.71 -5.96
C THR A 429 -24.76 6.85 -7.02
N LEU A 430 -24.01 5.96 -7.69
CA LEU A 430 -24.57 5.15 -8.79
C LEU A 430 -25.59 4.12 -8.29
N PRO A 431 -25.35 3.38 -7.19
CA PRO A 431 -26.38 2.49 -6.64
C PRO A 431 -27.62 3.26 -6.13
N ALA A 432 -27.44 4.46 -5.55
CA ALA A 432 -28.57 5.30 -5.16
C ALA A 432 -29.42 5.73 -6.36
N LEU A 433 -28.79 6.20 -7.44
CA LEU A 433 -29.47 6.56 -8.69
C LEU A 433 -30.21 5.37 -9.31
N ALA A 434 -29.54 4.22 -9.43
CA ALA A 434 -30.13 3.02 -10.01
C ALA A 434 -31.34 2.53 -9.18
N GLY A 435 -31.19 2.50 -7.85
CA GLY A 435 -32.26 2.13 -6.92
C GLY A 435 -33.44 3.11 -6.97
N ALA A 436 -33.17 4.42 -7.02
CA ALA A 436 -34.19 5.45 -7.15
C ALA A 436 -34.97 5.34 -8.46
N ALA A 437 -34.26 5.17 -9.58
CA ALA A 437 -34.85 4.98 -10.90
C ALA A 437 -35.73 3.71 -10.95
N ALA A 438 -35.22 2.58 -10.46
CA ALA A 438 -35.98 1.34 -10.38
C ALA A 438 -37.26 1.49 -9.53
N GLY A 439 -37.16 2.17 -8.38
CA GLY A 439 -38.30 2.47 -7.52
C GLY A 439 -39.34 3.37 -8.21
N LEU A 440 -38.91 4.41 -8.92
CA LEU A 440 -39.82 5.30 -9.67
C LEU A 440 -40.53 4.56 -10.81
N ILE A 441 -39.82 3.69 -11.54
CA ILE A 441 -40.41 2.83 -12.57
C ILE A 441 -41.43 1.88 -11.94
N ALA A 442 -41.06 1.18 -10.86
CA ALA A 442 -41.93 0.27 -10.15
C ALA A 442 -43.21 0.95 -9.61
N LEU A 443 -43.12 2.22 -9.23
CA LEU A 443 -44.28 2.99 -8.79
C LEU A 443 -45.14 3.51 -9.93
N THR A 444 -44.63 3.67 -11.16
CA THR A 444 -45.34 4.30 -12.28
C THR A 444 -45.94 3.30 -13.27
N VAL A 445 -45.30 2.13 -13.47
CA VAL A 445 -45.78 1.05 -14.35
C VAL A 445 -46.85 0.21 -13.64
N ARG A 446 -47.77 -0.43 -14.40
CA ARG A 446 -48.77 -1.36 -13.84
C ARG A 446 -48.06 -2.48 -13.06
N ILE A 447 -48.56 -2.72 -11.85
CA ILE A 447 -47.91 -3.54 -10.81
C ILE A 447 -48.02 -5.05 -11.09
N ASP A 448 -48.96 -5.46 -11.94
CA ASP A 448 -49.28 -6.87 -12.19
C ASP A 448 -48.36 -7.58 -13.20
N GLY A 449 -47.14 -7.08 -13.42
CA GLY A 449 -46.18 -7.62 -14.40
C GLY A 449 -44.79 -7.89 -13.81
N PRO A 450 -43.87 -8.54 -14.55
CA PRO A 450 -42.53 -8.89 -14.07
C PRO A 450 -41.60 -7.67 -13.91
N TRP A 451 -41.96 -6.52 -14.51
CA TRP A 451 -41.11 -5.34 -14.62
C TRP A 451 -40.60 -4.74 -13.30
N PRO A 452 -41.37 -4.67 -12.20
CA PRO A 452 -40.85 -4.20 -10.91
C PRO A 452 -39.74 -5.09 -10.35
N VAL A 453 -39.86 -6.41 -10.52
CA VAL A 453 -38.82 -7.37 -10.10
C VAL A 453 -37.58 -7.21 -10.98
N VAL A 454 -37.77 -7.14 -12.31
CA VAL A 454 -36.67 -6.91 -13.26
C VAL A 454 -35.92 -5.61 -12.94
N ALA A 455 -36.64 -4.51 -12.66
CA ALA A 455 -36.05 -3.23 -12.31
C ALA A 455 -35.28 -3.30 -10.98
N ALA A 456 -35.86 -3.93 -9.94
CA ALA A 456 -35.21 -4.12 -8.65
C ALA A 456 -33.95 -4.98 -8.74
N THR A 457 -33.99 -6.08 -9.50
CA THR A 457 -32.83 -6.95 -9.75
C THR A 457 -31.76 -6.22 -10.56
N GLY A 458 -32.16 -5.44 -11.57
CA GLY A 458 -31.23 -4.59 -12.33
C GLY A 458 -30.50 -3.57 -11.47
N ALA A 459 -31.22 -2.87 -10.58
CA ALA A 459 -30.60 -1.95 -9.62
C ALA A 459 -29.68 -2.67 -8.63
N GLY A 460 -30.08 -3.84 -8.14
CA GLY A 460 -29.23 -4.69 -7.31
C GLY A 460 -27.95 -5.13 -8.05
N ALA A 461 -28.04 -5.47 -9.33
CA ALA A 461 -26.88 -5.81 -10.15
C ALA A 461 -25.92 -4.63 -10.32
N VAL A 462 -26.43 -3.40 -10.52
CA VAL A 462 -25.60 -2.19 -10.50
C VAL A 462 -24.88 -2.05 -9.16
N ALA A 463 -25.59 -2.22 -8.05
CA ALA A 463 -24.96 -2.15 -6.72
C ALA A 463 -23.84 -3.20 -6.57
N VAL A 464 -24.05 -4.44 -7.02
CA VAL A 464 -23.04 -5.50 -6.99
C VAL A 464 -21.82 -5.13 -7.84
N VAL A 465 -22.01 -4.70 -9.09
CA VAL A 465 -20.91 -4.31 -9.98
C VAL A 465 -20.08 -3.16 -9.39
N ILE A 466 -20.73 -2.21 -8.71
CA ILE A 466 -20.05 -1.03 -8.15
C ILE A 466 -19.37 -1.33 -6.81
N LEU A 467 -20.05 -1.99 -5.87
CA LEU A 467 -19.59 -2.10 -4.49
C LEU A 467 -18.85 -3.40 -4.18
N LEU A 468 -19.16 -4.52 -4.86
CA LEU A 468 -18.50 -5.80 -4.56
C LEU A 468 -16.99 -5.76 -4.84
N PRO A 469 -16.49 -5.20 -5.96
CA PRO A 469 -15.05 -5.08 -6.17
C PRO A 469 -14.36 -4.32 -5.04
N THR A 470 -14.95 -3.21 -4.58
CA THR A 470 -14.41 -2.45 -3.45
C THR A 470 -14.38 -3.25 -2.15
N VAL A 471 -15.42 -4.01 -1.84
CA VAL A 471 -15.44 -4.90 -0.66
C VAL A 471 -14.29 -5.90 -0.73
N VAL A 472 -14.06 -6.50 -1.90
CA VAL A 472 -13.00 -7.50 -2.09
C VAL A 472 -11.61 -6.87 -2.00
N LEU A 473 -11.39 -5.74 -2.66
CA LEU A 473 -10.08 -5.08 -2.75
C LEU A 473 -9.66 -4.36 -1.45
N LEU A 474 -10.61 -3.97 -0.59
CA LEU A 474 -10.30 -3.33 0.69
C LEU A 474 -9.61 -4.26 1.69
N PHE A 475 -9.87 -5.58 1.62
CA PHE A 475 -9.23 -6.54 2.52
C PHE A 475 -7.70 -6.60 2.34
N PRO A 476 -7.15 -6.92 1.15
CA PRO A 476 -5.71 -6.93 0.96
C PRO A 476 -5.09 -5.52 1.04
N ALA A 477 -5.84 -4.45 0.74
CA ALA A 477 -5.32 -3.08 0.83
C ALA A 477 -5.09 -2.61 2.28
N LEU A 478 -6.06 -2.85 3.17
CA LEU A 478 -6.05 -2.33 4.55
C LEU A 478 -5.76 -3.41 5.61
N GLY A 479 -5.81 -4.69 5.24
CA GLY A 479 -5.66 -5.80 6.15
C GLY A 479 -6.91 -6.12 6.99
N MET A 480 -6.89 -7.27 7.66
CA MET A 480 -8.01 -7.71 8.51
C MET A 480 -8.21 -6.84 9.76
N ALA A 481 -7.16 -6.16 10.22
CA ALA A 481 -7.25 -5.17 11.30
C ALA A 481 -8.23 -4.03 11.01
N MET A 482 -8.44 -3.73 9.73
CA MET A 482 -9.38 -2.70 9.25
C MET A 482 -10.58 -3.32 8.52
N GLY A 483 -10.88 -4.60 8.76
CA GLY A 483 -12.00 -5.32 8.14
C GLY A 483 -13.37 -4.65 8.33
N GLY A 484 -13.51 -3.81 9.36
CA GLY A 484 -14.69 -2.94 9.53
C GLY A 484 -15.00 -2.02 8.34
N VAL A 485 -13.97 -1.55 7.60
CA VAL A 485 -14.17 -0.72 6.41
C VAL A 485 -14.80 -1.55 5.28
N ALA A 486 -14.32 -2.77 5.03
CA ALA A 486 -14.94 -3.67 4.06
C ALA A 486 -16.38 -4.05 4.47
N ALA A 487 -16.63 -4.27 5.76
CA ALA A 487 -17.97 -4.54 6.29
C ALA A 487 -18.95 -3.37 6.07
N LEU A 488 -18.48 -2.12 6.17
CA LEU A 488 -19.28 -0.94 5.86
C LEU A 488 -19.79 -0.98 4.41
N PHE A 489 -18.90 -1.18 3.44
CA PHE A 489 -19.28 -1.24 2.03
C PHE A 489 -20.14 -2.46 1.71
N ALA A 490 -19.93 -3.60 2.39
CA ALA A 490 -20.80 -4.77 2.28
C ALA A 490 -22.24 -4.47 2.77
N VAL A 491 -22.39 -3.69 3.84
CA VAL A 491 -23.71 -3.22 4.29
C VAL A 491 -24.32 -2.23 3.31
N LEU A 492 -23.56 -1.28 2.78
CA LEU A 492 -24.07 -0.32 1.78
C LEU A 492 -24.58 -1.04 0.53
N LEU A 493 -23.87 -2.09 0.09
CA LEU A 493 -24.32 -2.99 -0.98
C LEU A 493 -25.66 -3.64 -0.63
N GLY A 494 -25.76 -4.19 0.57
CA GLY A 494 -26.99 -4.79 1.06
C GLY A 494 -28.16 -3.81 1.19
N LEU A 495 -27.89 -2.56 1.60
CA LEU A 495 -28.87 -1.48 1.65
C LEU A 495 -29.38 -1.10 0.26
N ALA A 496 -28.49 -1.00 -0.74
CA ALA A 496 -28.87 -0.75 -2.13
C ALA A 496 -29.70 -1.91 -2.72
N ALA A 497 -29.39 -3.15 -2.32
CA ALA A 497 -30.08 -4.36 -2.77
C ALA A 497 -31.32 -4.73 -1.94
N LEU A 498 -31.77 -3.89 -0.99
CA LEU A 498 -32.91 -4.19 -0.12
C LEU A 498 -34.18 -4.66 -0.84
N PRO A 499 -34.59 -4.09 -1.99
CA PRO A 499 -35.74 -4.60 -2.73
C PRO A 499 -35.59 -6.07 -3.15
N VAL A 500 -34.36 -6.52 -3.45
CA VAL A 500 -34.05 -7.92 -3.76
C VAL A 500 -34.03 -8.76 -2.48
N VAL A 501 -33.48 -8.23 -1.38
CA VAL A 501 -33.51 -8.88 -0.07
C VAL A 501 -34.94 -9.13 0.39
N ASP A 502 -35.87 -8.19 0.14
CA ASP A 502 -37.28 -8.35 0.52
C ASP A 502 -37.94 -9.59 -0.11
N LEU A 503 -37.50 -9.99 -1.32
CA LEU A 503 -37.98 -11.21 -1.99
C LEU A 503 -37.66 -12.49 -1.21
N LEU A 504 -36.63 -12.46 -0.36
CA LEU A 504 -36.25 -13.59 0.49
C LEU A 504 -37.13 -13.72 1.74
N HIS A 505 -37.98 -12.72 2.03
CA HIS A 505 -38.81 -12.72 3.21
C HIS A 505 -40.31 -12.84 2.87
N PRO A 506 -41.09 -13.63 3.63
CA PRO A 506 -42.53 -13.77 3.40
C PRO A 506 -43.27 -12.44 3.56
N GLU A 507 -44.44 -12.33 2.92
CA GLU A 507 -45.24 -11.10 2.90
C GLU A 507 -45.44 -10.49 4.30
N ALA A 508 -45.26 -9.17 4.38
CA ALA A 508 -45.37 -8.41 5.61
C ALA A 508 -46.85 -8.09 5.94
N GLY A 509 -47.68 -9.10 6.26
CA GLY A 509 -49.04 -8.84 6.76
C GLY A 509 -50.02 -10.02 6.79
N GLY A 510 -51.08 -9.89 7.60
CA GLY A 510 -52.34 -10.64 7.47
C GLY A 510 -52.45 -12.03 8.11
N GLN A 511 -51.36 -12.74 8.36
CA GLN A 511 -51.42 -14.11 8.85
C GLN A 511 -51.51 -14.20 10.39
N ARG A 512 -52.36 -15.10 10.91
CA ARG A 512 -52.51 -15.41 12.34
C ARG A 512 -52.19 -16.90 12.61
N GLY A 513 -51.90 -17.25 13.86
CA GLY A 513 -51.63 -18.64 14.26
C GLY A 513 -50.35 -19.24 13.68
N LEU A 514 -50.37 -20.54 13.34
CA LEU A 514 -49.20 -21.31 12.87
C LEU A 514 -48.57 -20.74 11.58
N VAL A 515 -49.37 -20.12 10.71
CA VAL A 515 -48.88 -19.55 9.44
C VAL A 515 -48.02 -18.31 9.72
N ALA A 516 -48.43 -17.48 10.68
CA ALA A 516 -47.62 -16.35 11.15
C ALA A 516 -46.30 -16.81 11.81
N ALA A 517 -46.33 -17.92 12.54
CA ALA A 517 -45.13 -18.52 13.14
C ALA A 517 -44.18 -19.09 12.07
N ARG A 518 -44.71 -19.76 11.03
CA ARG A 518 -43.93 -20.23 9.88
C ARG A 518 -43.33 -19.08 9.10
N ALA A 519 -44.09 -18.01 8.83
CA ALA A 519 -43.60 -16.81 8.18
C ALA A 519 -42.53 -16.08 9.03
N ARG A 520 -42.64 -16.09 10.36
CA ARG A 520 -41.59 -15.60 11.27
C ARG A 520 -40.30 -16.42 11.17
N ARG A 521 -40.41 -17.75 11.21
CA ARG A 521 -39.25 -18.64 11.06
C ARG A 521 -38.59 -18.46 9.70
N ALA A 522 -39.38 -18.52 8.62
CA ALA A 522 -38.89 -18.32 7.25
C ALA A 522 -38.20 -16.96 7.07
N GLY A 523 -38.76 -15.88 7.64
CA GLY A 523 -38.13 -14.56 7.58
C GLY A 523 -36.86 -14.39 8.43
N ALA A 524 -36.61 -15.29 9.39
CA ALA A 524 -35.38 -15.28 10.19
C ALA A 524 -34.28 -16.20 9.62
N LEU A 525 -34.63 -17.12 8.70
CA LEU A 525 -33.68 -18.08 8.12
C LEU A 525 -32.46 -17.42 7.47
N PRO A 526 -32.58 -16.35 6.64
CA PRO A 526 -31.40 -15.72 6.03
C PRO A 526 -30.43 -15.17 7.06
N ALA A 527 -30.95 -14.53 8.11
CA ALA A 527 -30.14 -13.98 9.21
C ALA A 527 -29.42 -15.09 9.99
N VAL A 528 -30.12 -16.17 10.34
CA VAL A 528 -29.54 -17.31 11.05
C VAL A 528 -28.49 -18.01 10.17
N ALA A 529 -28.77 -18.23 8.89
CA ALA A 529 -27.84 -18.85 7.96
C ALA A 529 -26.56 -18.01 7.78
N ALA A 530 -26.69 -16.69 7.61
CA ALA A 530 -25.55 -15.78 7.51
C ALA A 530 -24.74 -15.74 8.81
N GLY A 531 -25.40 -15.71 9.98
CA GLY A 531 -24.73 -15.75 11.28
C GLY A 531 -23.98 -17.06 11.52
N LEU A 532 -24.60 -18.20 11.16
CA LEU A 532 -23.94 -19.51 11.20
C LEU A 532 -22.75 -19.57 10.24
N ALA A 533 -22.89 -19.05 9.02
CA ALA A 533 -21.79 -18.97 8.05
C ALA A 533 -20.63 -18.13 8.59
N ALA A 534 -20.90 -16.97 9.21
CA ALA A 534 -19.87 -16.15 9.83
C ALA A 534 -19.09 -16.91 10.92
N ALA A 535 -19.81 -17.62 11.81
CA ALA A 535 -19.19 -18.43 12.86
C ALA A 535 -18.39 -19.61 12.29
N VAL A 536 -18.92 -20.30 11.27
CA VAL A 536 -18.25 -21.41 10.60
C VAL A 536 -16.98 -20.92 9.90
N PHE A 537 -17.04 -19.83 9.14
CA PHE A 537 -15.88 -19.29 8.44
C PHE A 537 -14.80 -18.82 9.41
N ALA A 538 -15.16 -18.12 10.49
CA ALA A 538 -14.19 -17.75 11.52
C ALA A 538 -13.56 -18.99 12.19
N GLY A 539 -14.36 -20.00 12.51
CA GLY A 539 -13.89 -21.26 13.09
C GLY A 539 -13.00 -22.06 12.15
N VAL A 540 -13.33 -22.12 10.86
CA VAL A 540 -12.49 -22.73 9.82
C VAL A 540 -11.19 -21.96 9.67
N GLY A 541 -11.23 -20.62 9.62
CA GLY A 541 -10.03 -19.77 9.60
C GLY A 541 -9.09 -20.12 10.74
N LEU A 542 -9.59 -20.13 11.98
CA LEU A 542 -8.82 -20.55 13.16
C LEU A 542 -8.35 -22.01 13.07
N ALA A 543 -9.06 -22.90 12.37
CA ALA A 543 -8.64 -24.28 12.23
C ALA A 543 -7.51 -24.46 11.21
N VAL A 544 -7.56 -23.76 10.06
CA VAL A 544 -6.72 -24.04 8.88
C VAL A 544 -5.56 -23.09 8.68
N ASP A 545 -5.71 -21.83 9.07
CA ASP A 545 -4.58 -20.91 9.19
C ASP A 545 -3.99 -21.22 10.56
N ARG A 546 -2.74 -21.67 10.65
CA ARG A 546 -2.04 -21.98 11.91
C ARG A 546 -0.57 -21.67 11.73
N PHE A 547 0.07 -21.30 12.82
CA PHE A 547 1.51 -21.14 12.78
C PHE A 547 2.20 -22.50 12.73
N ASP A 548 3.11 -22.64 11.77
CA ASP A 548 3.95 -23.80 11.54
C ASP A 548 5.23 -23.37 10.81
N ALA A 549 6.08 -24.31 10.42
CA ALA A 549 7.35 -23.97 9.76
C ALA A 549 7.21 -23.31 8.38
N ALA A 550 6.07 -23.47 7.70
CA ALA A 550 5.78 -22.81 6.43
C ALA A 550 5.07 -21.47 6.62
N HIS A 551 4.37 -21.30 7.75
CA HIS A 551 3.62 -20.10 8.13
C HIS A 551 4.03 -19.69 9.56
N PRO A 552 5.28 -19.25 9.79
CA PRO A 552 5.79 -19.05 11.13
C PRO A 552 5.14 -17.85 11.84
N VAL A 553 5.17 -17.85 13.18
CA VAL A 553 4.81 -16.68 13.99
C VAL A 553 5.81 -15.56 13.69
N PRO A 554 5.39 -14.39 13.19
CA PRO A 554 6.32 -13.28 12.96
C PRO A 554 6.83 -12.72 14.29
N THR A 555 8.14 -12.46 14.39
CA THR A 555 8.77 -11.83 15.56
C THR A 555 9.75 -10.75 15.14
N HIS A 556 9.90 -9.73 15.98
CA HIS A 556 10.81 -8.62 15.80
C HIS A 556 11.88 -8.60 16.90
N LEU A 557 13.15 -8.50 16.51
CA LEU A 557 14.26 -8.32 17.45
C LEU A 557 15.37 -7.48 16.81
N MET A 558 15.99 -6.64 17.64
CA MET A 558 17.15 -5.82 17.33
C MET A 558 18.18 -5.91 18.46
N TYR A 559 19.44 -5.64 18.13
CA TYR A 559 20.53 -5.46 19.08
C TYR A 559 21.13 -4.06 18.96
N ALA A 560 21.31 -3.38 20.09
CA ALA A 560 21.93 -2.06 20.13
C ALA A 560 23.06 -2.01 21.16
N LEU A 561 24.25 -1.56 20.74
CA LEU A 561 25.46 -1.43 21.56
C LEU A 561 26.00 0.00 21.52
N ASP A 562 26.15 0.62 22.69
CA ASP A 562 26.98 1.82 22.83
C ASP A 562 28.41 1.38 23.14
N ALA A 563 29.28 1.42 22.14
CA ALA A 563 30.68 0.99 22.29
C ALA A 563 31.51 1.95 23.16
N GLY A 564 31.02 3.17 23.41
CA GLY A 564 31.67 4.14 24.30
C GLY A 564 31.49 3.79 25.78
N THR A 565 30.32 3.27 26.14
CA THR A 565 29.99 2.88 27.53
C THR A 565 30.07 1.37 27.77
N GLY A 566 30.05 0.56 26.72
CA GLY A 566 29.97 -0.89 26.78
C GLY A 566 28.57 -1.41 27.13
N GLN A 567 27.54 -0.55 27.08
CA GLN A 567 26.16 -0.95 27.36
C GLN A 567 25.48 -1.50 26.11
N ALA A 568 24.83 -2.66 26.25
CA ALA A 568 24.07 -3.30 25.18
C ALA A 568 22.65 -3.66 25.62
N ARG A 569 21.71 -3.63 24.68
CA ARG A 569 20.31 -3.97 24.90
C ARG A 569 19.70 -4.70 23.71
N TRP A 570 18.75 -5.59 23.99
CA TRP A 570 17.81 -6.12 23.01
C TRP A 570 16.63 -5.16 22.89
N LEU A 571 16.12 -4.99 21.68
CA LEU A 571 14.99 -4.10 21.39
C LEU A 571 13.96 -4.79 20.50
N SER A 572 12.68 -4.43 20.65
CA SER A 572 11.60 -4.92 19.78
C SER A 572 10.48 -3.89 19.61
N HIS A 573 9.88 -3.83 18.42
CA HIS A 573 8.66 -3.06 18.14
C HIS A 573 7.37 -3.79 18.54
N GLU A 574 7.44 -5.08 18.90
CA GLU A 574 6.26 -5.84 19.31
C GLU A 574 5.59 -5.18 20.52
N THR A 575 4.32 -4.81 20.38
CA THR A 575 3.59 -4.21 21.51
C THR A 575 3.34 -5.25 22.60
N ASP A 576 3.03 -6.49 22.22
CA ASP A 576 2.90 -7.65 23.10
C ASP A 576 3.89 -8.73 22.66
N PRO A 577 5.10 -8.77 23.27
CA PRO A 577 6.16 -9.69 22.86
C PRO A 577 5.71 -11.15 22.83
N GLN A 578 5.85 -11.79 21.68
CA GLN A 578 5.58 -13.21 21.50
C GLN A 578 6.53 -14.05 22.37
N PRO A 579 6.20 -15.32 22.69
CA PRO A 579 6.96 -16.12 23.65
C PRO A 579 8.47 -16.21 23.37
N TRP A 580 8.88 -16.20 22.10
CA TRP A 580 10.30 -16.19 21.73
C TRP A 580 10.93 -14.80 21.94
N THR A 581 10.26 -13.70 21.60
CA THR A 581 10.78 -12.33 21.80
C THR A 581 10.82 -11.96 23.28
N ALA A 582 9.83 -12.37 24.07
CA ALA A 582 9.68 -12.10 25.50
C ALA A 582 10.85 -12.62 26.37
N GLN A 583 11.70 -13.52 25.83
CA GLN A 583 12.91 -13.95 26.54
C GLN A 583 14.05 -12.91 26.48
N PHE A 584 13.95 -11.92 25.60
CA PHE A 584 14.96 -10.88 25.37
C PHE A 584 14.55 -9.51 25.90
N VAL A 585 13.24 -9.22 25.95
CA VAL A 585 12.68 -7.92 26.34
C VAL A 585 11.66 -8.09 27.46
N ASP A 586 11.78 -7.27 28.51
CA ASP A 586 10.97 -7.34 29.73
C ASP A 586 10.46 -5.96 30.22
N GLY A 587 10.87 -4.88 29.56
CA GLY A 587 10.44 -3.52 29.85
C GLY A 587 10.19 -2.70 28.60
N ALA A 588 9.88 -1.42 28.78
CA ALA A 588 9.78 -0.42 27.73
C ALA A 588 10.80 0.69 27.99
N THR A 589 11.42 1.21 26.93
CA THR A 589 12.40 2.31 27.04
C THR A 589 12.40 3.17 25.79
N THR A 590 12.85 4.41 25.92
CA THR A 590 13.14 5.25 24.76
C THR A 590 14.52 4.89 24.22
N VAL A 591 14.66 4.98 22.89
CA VAL A 591 15.94 4.72 22.21
C VAL A 591 16.58 6.01 21.70
N ALA A 592 16.40 7.12 22.44
CA ALA A 592 17.02 8.41 22.13
C ALA A 592 18.56 8.33 22.09
N ASP A 593 19.13 7.34 22.76
CA ASP A 593 20.55 7.01 22.73
C ASP A 593 20.96 6.36 21.40
N PHE A 594 20.03 5.97 20.54
CA PHE A 594 20.27 5.41 19.20
C PHE A 594 19.38 6.16 18.21
N PRO A 595 19.69 7.43 17.91
CA PRO A 595 18.79 8.30 17.16
C PRO A 595 18.47 7.83 15.74
N GLY A 596 19.24 6.89 15.17
CA GLY A 596 18.90 6.24 13.90
C GLY A 596 17.86 5.11 14.01
N LEU A 597 17.33 4.83 15.21
CA LEU A 597 16.21 3.90 15.45
C LEU A 597 14.87 4.63 15.67
N GLY A 598 14.87 5.97 15.56
CA GLY A 598 13.69 6.82 15.80
C GLY A 598 13.48 7.21 17.26
N ASP A 599 12.48 8.06 17.50
CA ASP A 599 12.17 8.63 18.83
C ASP A 599 11.05 7.85 19.58
N THR A 600 10.80 6.60 19.21
CA THR A 600 9.71 5.79 19.78
C THR A 600 10.11 5.04 21.04
N GLU A 601 9.13 4.80 21.92
CA GLU A 601 9.29 3.82 23.00
C GLU A 601 9.25 2.40 22.41
N LEU A 602 10.26 1.59 22.73
CA LEU A 602 10.39 0.20 22.28
C LEU A 602 10.38 -0.74 23.47
N ARG A 603 10.01 -2.01 23.24
CA ARG A 603 10.30 -3.07 24.20
C ARG A 603 11.80 -3.26 24.29
N SER A 604 12.32 -3.41 25.51
CA SER A 604 13.75 -3.50 25.76
C SER A 604 14.07 -4.50 26.86
N GLY A 605 15.26 -5.07 26.79
CA GLY A 605 15.86 -5.86 27.86
C GLY A 605 17.39 -5.84 27.80
N PRO A 606 18.09 -6.24 28.87
CA PRO A 606 19.54 -6.23 28.92
C PRO A 606 20.15 -7.22 27.93
N ALA A 607 21.24 -6.83 27.26
CA ALA A 607 22.00 -7.73 26.39
C ALA A 607 23.47 -7.79 26.79
N GLN A 608 24.13 -8.91 26.49
CA GLN A 608 25.57 -9.01 26.66
C GLN A 608 26.27 -8.18 25.59
N ALA A 609 27.25 -7.36 26.01
CA ALA A 609 28.04 -6.55 25.09
C ALA A 609 28.89 -7.44 24.16
N ALA A 610 28.69 -7.27 22.85
CA ALA A 610 29.50 -7.90 21.83
C ALA A 610 30.79 -7.10 21.62
N ASN A 611 31.86 -7.78 21.22
CA ASN A 611 33.13 -7.12 20.87
C ASN A 611 33.07 -6.59 19.42
N LEU A 612 32.35 -5.49 19.22
CA LEU A 612 32.14 -4.90 17.90
C LEU A 612 32.74 -3.48 17.85
N PRO A 613 33.46 -3.13 16.78
CA PRO A 613 34.00 -1.79 16.62
C PRO A 613 32.87 -0.81 16.27
N ALA A 614 32.87 0.35 16.90
CA ALA A 614 32.05 1.49 16.48
C ALA A 614 32.59 2.13 15.19
N PRO A 615 31.73 2.82 14.42
CA PRO A 615 32.18 3.57 13.24
C PRO A 615 33.19 4.64 13.66
N LYS A 616 34.30 4.71 12.93
CA LYS A 616 35.41 5.62 13.21
C LYS A 616 35.05 7.03 12.73
N LEU A 617 35.24 8.02 13.59
CA LEU A 617 35.07 9.43 13.24
C LEU A 617 36.43 10.13 13.25
N GLU A 618 36.80 10.75 12.13
CA GLU A 618 38.03 11.53 11.96
C GLU A 618 37.68 12.98 11.64
N VAL A 619 38.20 13.93 12.41
CA VAL A 619 38.08 15.36 12.10
C VAL A 619 39.13 15.72 11.05
N LEU A 620 38.68 16.06 9.85
CA LEU A 620 39.53 16.46 8.72
C LEU A 620 39.88 17.95 8.77
N ALA A 621 38.93 18.79 9.23
CA ALA A 621 39.12 20.21 9.46
C ALA A 621 38.14 20.73 10.50
N ASP A 622 38.57 21.69 11.33
CA ASP A 622 37.71 22.44 12.25
C ASP A 622 38.13 23.92 12.19
N THR A 623 37.28 24.76 11.60
CA THR A 623 37.53 26.19 11.43
C THR A 623 36.50 26.98 12.20
N ARG A 624 36.96 27.92 13.04
CA ARG A 624 36.10 28.73 13.91
C ARG A 624 36.20 30.20 13.52
N SER A 625 35.04 30.84 13.36
CA SER A 625 34.88 32.29 13.28
C SER A 625 34.06 32.78 14.48
N THR A 626 33.86 34.10 14.58
CA THR A 626 32.96 34.69 15.60
C THR A 626 31.50 34.32 15.39
N GLU A 627 31.12 34.00 14.15
CA GLU A 627 29.72 33.80 13.74
C GLU A 627 29.40 32.33 13.46
N GLN A 628 30.38 31.48 13.13
CA GLN A 628 30.16 30.09 12.73
C GLN A 628 31.35 29.18 13.10
N ARG A 629 31.08 27.89 13.29
CA ARG A 629 32.08 26.81 13.35
C ARG A 629 31.83 25.84 12.20
N THR A 630 32.79 25.69 11.29
CA THR A 630 32.73 24.72 10.20
C THR A 630 33.57 23.50 10.55
N VAL A 631 32.94 22.34 10.66
CA VAL A 631 33.61 21.07 10.97
C VAL A 631 33.46 20.13 9.78
N ARG A 632 34.57 19.65 9.25
CA ARG A 632 34.59 18.60 8.24
C ARG A 632 35.10 17.31 8.87
N VAL A 633 34.29 16.27 8.81
CA VAL A 633 34.58 14.95 9.37
C VAL A 633 34.49 13.87 8.32
N ARG A 634 35.21 12.77 8.53
CA ARG A 634 34.99 11.51 7.84
C ARG A 634 34.46 10.49 8.83
N VAL A 635 33.36 9.85 8.48
CA VAL A 635 32.78 8.77 9.27
C VAL A 635 32.93 7.47 8.47
N THR A 636 33.71 6.54 9.01
CA THR A 636 34.09 5.29 8.32
C THR A 636 33.52 4.08 9.07
N PRO A 637 32.67 3.26 8.44
CA PRO A 637 32.25 2.01 9.05
C PRO A 637 33.45 1.10 9.27
N GLN A 638 33.45 0.35 10.37
CA GLN A 638 34.55 -0.58 10.71
C GLN A 638 34.20 -2.05 10.44
N ARG A 639 33.01 -2.28 9.87
CA ARG A 639 32.48 -3.57 9.44
C ARG A 639 31.54 -3.35 8.23
N PRO A 640 31.14 -4.40 7.50
CA PRO A 640 30.09 -4.28 6.50
C PRO A 640 28.78 -3.86 7.17
N VAL A 641 28.19 -2.76 6.71
CA VAL A 641 26.99 -2.14 7.29
C VAL A 641 26.07 -1.71 6.17
N ARG A 642 24.76 -1.72 6.43
CA ARG A 642 23.76 -1.26 5.47
C ARG A 642 23.58 0.26 5.51
N LEU A 643 23.81 0.85 6.69
CA LEU A 643 23.67 2.30 6.89
C LEU A 643 24.67 2.83 7.92
N LEU A 644 24.93 4.12 7.80
CA LEU A 644 25.72 4.95 8.71
C LEU A 644 24.87 6.15 9.11
N THR A 645 24.89 6.53 10.38
CA THR A 645 24.26 7.78 10.83
C THR A 645 25.25 8.67 11.56
N LEU A 646 25.03 9.99 11.43
CA LEU A 646 25.77 11.01 12.15
C LEU A 646 24.78 12.02 12.71
N HIS A 647 24.84 12.25 14.02
CA HIS A 647 23.95 13.17 14.70
C HIS A 647 24.74 14.22 15.48
N VAL A 648 24.20 15.43 15.52
CA VAL A 648 24.71 16.57 16.29
C VAL A 648 23.86 16.75 17.54
N ASP A 649 24.48 17.06 18.67
CA ASP A 649 23.76 17.28 19.93
C ASP A 649 22.67 18.35 19.81
N GLY A 650 21.61 18.22 20.61
CA GLY A 650 20.45 19.11 20.59
C GLY A 650 20.72 20.54 21.10
N ALA A 651 21.89 20.81 21.67
CA ALA A 651 22.29 22.15 22.10
C ALA A 651 22.90 22.97 20.94
N THR A 652 23.31 22.29 19.86
CA THR A 652 24.00 22.89 18.72
C THR A 652 23.04 23.04 17.54
N GLU A 653 22.99 24.24 16.96
CA GLU A 653 22.24 24.51 15.73
C GLU A 653 23.13 24.29 14.51
N VAL A 654 22.63 23.50 13.55
CA VAL A 654 23.27 23.26 12.26
C VAL A 654 22.63 24.21 11.25
N GLU A 655 23.40 25.12 10.67
CA GLU A 655 22.91 26.07 9.68
C GLU A 655 22.84 25.44 8.29
N SER A 656 23.80 24.57 7.96
CA SER A 656 23.80 23.77 6.73
C SER A 656 24.75 22.58 6.85
N ALA A 657 24.54 21.57 6.02
CA ALA A 657 25.44 20.43 5.89
C ALA A 657 25.71 20.08 4.43
N VAL A 658 26.87 19.48 4.18
CA VAL A 658 27.21 18.82 2.90
C VAL A 658 27.60 17.38 3.22
N VAL A 659 26.86 16.43 2.68
CA VAL A 659 27.03 14.99 2.93
C VAL A 659 27.40 14.30 1.63
N ALA A 660 28.62 13.78 1.54
CA ALA A 660 29.14 13.14 0.33
C ALA A 660 28.92 13.98 -0.96
N GLY A 661 29.08 15.31 -0.84
CA GLY A 661 28.90 16.26 -1.94
C GLY A 661 27.46 16.77 -2.12
N GLN A 662 26.47 16.19 -1.44
CA GLN A 662 25.08 16.64 -1.50
C GLN A 662 24.77 17.69 -0.44
N ALA A 663 24.12 18.78 -0.86
CA ALA A 663 23.67 19.82 0.05
C ALA A 663 22.47 19.35 0.87
N VAL A 664 22.55 19.52 2.18
CA VAL A 664 21.51 19.17 3.15
C VAL A 664 21.14 20.43 3.93
N PRO A 665 19.84 20.82 3.95
CA PRO A 665 19.38 21.94 4.77
C PRO A 665 19.74 21.73 6.24
N GLY A 666 20.16 22.80 6.91
CA GLY A 666 20.35 22.78 8.37
C GLY A 666 19.03 22.84 9.13
N GLY A 667 19.12 22.60 10.43
CA GLY A 667 18.00 22.66 11.35
C GLY A 667 18.39 22.22 12.76
N ARG A 668 17.41 22.31 13.66
CA ARG A 668 17.51 21.79 15.03
C ARG A 668 16.15 21.31 15.53
N ALA A 669 15.99 20.01 15.65
CA ALA A 669 14.87 19.38 16.34
C ALA A 669 14.93 19.67 17.84
N THR A 670 13.77 19.88 18.47
CA THR A 670 13.64 20.10 19.92
C THR A 670 13.07 18.86 20.60
N GLY A 671 13.37 18.64 21.88
CA GLY A 671 12.84 17.50 22.65
C GLY A 671 13.62 16.19 22.51
N THR A 672 14.66 16.16 21.66
CA THR A 672 15.59 15.03 21.51
C THR A 672 17.02 15.44 21.92
N PRO A 673 17.84 14.55 22.50
CA PRO A 673 19.25 14.82 22.77
C PRO A 673 20.08 15.05 21.50
N TRP A 674 19.56 14.71 20.31
CA TRP A 674 20.22 14.81 19.02
C TRP A 674 19.40 15.69 18.07
N GLY A 675 19.77 16.96 17.96
CA GLY A 675 18.97 17.98 17.27
C GLY A 675 19.09 17.96 15.75
N PHE A 676 20.12 17.34 15.19
CA PHE A 676 20.31 17.22 13.74
C PHE A 676 20.83 15.83 13.39
N GLY A 677 20.27 15.18 12.38
CA GLY A 677 20.62 13.81 11.98
C GLY A 677 20.87 13.65 10.48
N ILE A 678 21.83 12.80 10.14
CA ILE A 678 22.07 12.31 8.79
C ILE A 678 21.96 10.79 8.83
N VAL A 679 21.14 10.20 7.96
CA VAL A 679 21.10 8.75 7.73
C VAL A 679 21.60 8.49 6.31
N PHE A 680 22.64 7.67 6.18
CA PHE A 680 23.27 7.36 4.90
C PHE A 680 23.24 5.84 4.65
N HIS A 681 22.45 5.41 3.68
CA HIS A 681 22.35 4.02 3.24
C HIS A 681 23.40 3.68 2.18
N ALA A 682 23.77 2.40 2.10
CA ALA A 682 24.82 1.91 1.22
C ALA A 682 26.15 2.70 1.34
N PRO A 683 26.67 2.97 2.56
CA PRO A 683 27.89 3.73 2.73
C PRO A 683 29.07 2.98 2.08
N PRO A 684 29.97 3.69 1.37
CA PRO A 684 31.15 3.06 0.83
C PRO A 684 32.10 2.61 1.96
N PRO A 685 32.94 1.57 1.76
CA PRO A 685 33.85 1.05 2.79
C PRO A 685 34.84 2.09 3.33
N GLU A 686 35.25 3.06 2.50
CA GLU A 686 36.11 4.17 2.87
C GLU A 686 35.41 5.26 3.72
N GLY A 687 34.10 5.15 3.92
CA GLY A 687 33.30 6.09 4.68
C GLY A 687 32.82 7.30 3.88
N ILE A 688 32.04 8.14 4.55
CA ILE A 688 31.48 9.38 3.97
C ILE A 688 32.14 10.61 4.58
N GLU A 689 32.32 11.64 3.76
CA GLU A 689 32.67 12.97 4.25
C GLU A 689 31.41 13.78 4.56
N VAL A 690 31.39 14.41 5.73
CA VAL A 690 30.34 15.33 6.16
C VAL A 690 30.97 16.65 6.54
N THR A 691 30.48 17.74 5.95
CA THR A 691 30.80 19.11 6.38
C THR A 691 29.59 19.70 7.07
N LEU A 692 29.75 20.16 8.31
CA LEU A 692 28.72 20.80 9.12
C LEU A 692 29.09 22.27 9.33
N VAL A 693 28.15 23.17 9.07
CA VAL A 693 28.23 24.58 9.45
C VAL A 693 27.36 24.77 10.68
N LEU A 694 27.99 25.07 11.82
CA LEU A 694 27.34 25.22 13.11
C LEU A 694 27.25 26.70 13.48
N ALA A 695 26.14 27.10 14.12
CA ALA A 695 25.93 28.48 14.56
C ALA A 695 26.99 28.92 15.60
N GLY A 696 27.39 30.19 15.55
CA GLY A 696 28.41 30.79 16.42
C GLY A 696 28.03 30.77 17.90
N GLY A 697 29.03 30.57 18.77
CA GLY A 697 28.82 30.42 20.22
C GLY A 697 28.43 28.99 20.66
N SER A 698 28.33 28.03 19.73
CA SER A 698 28.29 26.61 20.05
C SER A 698 29.52 26.23 20.88
N GLY A 699 29.29 25.73 22.10
CA GLY A 699 30.33 25.30 23.04
C GLY A 699 31.03 24.02 22.57
N ALA A 700 31.37 23.14 23.52
CA ALA A 700 31.78 21.78 23.17
C ALA A 700 30.58 21.06 22.53
N ALA A 701 30.64 20.83 21.22
CA ALA A 701 29.65 20.04 20.50
C ALA A 701 30.00 18.56 20.63
N ALA A 702 29.01 17.68 20.54
CA ALA A 702 29.21 16.24 20.47
C ALA A 702 28.59 15.70 19.19
N LEU A 703 29.31 14.80 18.54
CA LEU A 703 28.79 14.02 17.43
C LEU A 703 28.52 12.60 17.88
N ARG A 704 27.36 12.06 17.54
CA ARG A 704 27.08 10.64 17.69
C ARG A 704 27.09 9.97 16.33
N ALA A 705 28.04 9.08 16.14
CA ALA A 705 28.07 8.21 14.97
C ALA A 705 27.48 6.86 15.34
N MET A 706 26.64 6.33 14.46
CA MET A 706 26.11 4.98 14.55
C MET A 706 26.28 4.29 13.20
N ASP A 707 26.47 2.99 13.21
CA ASP A 707 26.31 2.16 12.03
C ASP A 707 25.36 1.01 12.35
N ALA A 708 24.69 0.51 11.31
CA ALA A 708 23.83 -0.66 11.46
C ALA A 708 24.14 -1.69 10.39
N SER A 709 24.21 -2.95 10.81
CA SER A 709 24.30 -4.13 9.96
C SER A 709 23.15 -5.08 10.28
N ASP A 710 23.06 -6.19 9.56
CA ASP A 710 22.02 -7.20 9.76
C ASP A 710 22.62 -8.50 10.32
N GLY A 711 21.77 -9.29 10.97
CA GLY A 711 22.10 -10.63 11.46
C GLY A 711 22.49 -10.66 12.94
N LEU A 712 21.67 -11.36 13.72
CA LEU A 712 21.84 -11.46 15.18
C LEU A 712 22.51 -12.77 15.64
N ASP A 713 22.69 -13.74 14.74
CA ASP A 713 23.17 -15.10 15.06
C ASP A 713 24.52 -15.14 15.78
N ALA A 714 25.40 -14.18 15.50
CA ALA A 714 26.73 -14.10 16.09
C ALA A 714 26.76 -13.31 17.42
N ILE A 715 25.63 -12.73 17.84
CA ILE A 715 25.58 -11.85 19.00
C ILE A 715 25.49 -12.66 20.31
N PRO A 716 26.31 -12.35 21.33
CA PRO A 716 26.26 -13.06 22.60
C PRO A 716 24.86 -12.99 23.25
N GLY A 717 24.35 -14.16 23.62
CA GLY A 717 23.03 -14.30 24.23
C GLY A 717 21.88 -14.46 23.23
N PHE A 718 22.12 -14.32 21.92
CA PHE A 718 21.12 -14.67 20.91
C PHE A 718 20.78 -16.16 20.98
N ARG A 719 19.51 -16.48 20.75
CA ARG A 719 18.99 -17.84 20.71
C ARG A 719 18.31 -18.07 19.38
N PRO A 720 18.72 -19.06 18.58
CA PRO A 720 18.09 -19.33 17.29
C PRO A 720 16.57 -19.49 17.41
N ARG A 721 15.86 -19.02 16.39
CA ARG A 721 14.41 -19.21 16.29
C ARG A 721 14.08 -20.69 16.08
N PRO A 722 13.06 -21.23 16.79
CA PRO A 722 12.40 -22.46 16.39
C PRO A 722 11.87 -22.38 14.96
N ALA A 723 11.62 -23.53 14.33
CA ALA A 723 11.18 -23.56 12.92
C ALA A 723 9.83 -22.86 12.68
N ASP A 724 8.96 -22.81 13.68
CA ASP A 724 7.64 -22.17 13.65
C ASP A 724 7.66 -20.69 14.09
N VAL A 725 8.84 -20.11 14.32
CA VAL A 725 9.04 -18.70 14.67
C VAL A 725 9.87 -18.03 13.58
N GLY A 726 9.33 -16.95 13.02
CA GLY A 726 9.86 -16.27 11.86
C GLY A 726 10.23 -14.82 12.16
N VAL A 727 10.68 -14.12 11.12
CA VAL A 727 11.03 -12.71 11.18
C VAL A 727 9.87 -11.89 10.62
N VAL A 728 9.41 -10.88 11.38
CA VAL A 728 8.40 -9.95 10.89
C VAL A 728 8.96 -9.07 9.78
N GLY A 729 8.13 -8.73 8.79
CA GLY A 729 8.53 -7.83 7.70
C GLY A 729 8.69 -6.40 8.20
N SER A 730 9.94 -5.97 8.39
CA SER A 730 10.28 -4.62 8.84
C SER A 730 11.74 -4.33 8.51
N HIS A 731 12.06 -3.10 8.11
CA HIS A 731 13.43 -2.66 7.90
C HIS A 731 14.27 -2.72 9.17
N SER A 732 13.66 -2.76 10.36
CA SER A 732 14.40 -2.85 11.63
C SER A 732 14.55 -4.27 12.15
N SER A 733 13.90 -5.26 11.54
CA SER A 733 14.09 -6.66 11.92
C SER A 733 15.54 -7.09 11.73
N GLU A 734 16.08 -7.85 12.69
CA GLU A 734 17.46 -8.37 12.67
C GLU A 734 18.56 -7.28 12.65
N MET A 735 18.19 -6.03 12.95
CA MET A 735 19.15 -4.93 12.94
C MET A 735 20.12 -5.03 14.13
N LEU A 736 21.40 -4.88 13.83
CA LEU A 736 22.51 -4.75 14.76
C LEU A 736 23.08 -3.32 14.66
N ALA A 737 22.81 -2.50 15.67
CA ALA A 737 23.26 -1.12 15.75
C ALA A 737 24.44 -0.95 16.72
N VAL A 738 25.48 -0.23 16.31
CA VAL A 738 26.61 0.15 17.18
C VAL A 738 26.82 1.65 17.10
N ALA A 739 26.79 2.31 18.26
CA ALA A 739 26.94 3.76 18.37
C ALA A 739 28.11 4.16 19.26
N ARG A 740 28.65 5.35 19.02
CA ARG A 740 29.62 6.01 19.89
C ARG A 740 29.50 7.53 19.80
N THR A 741 29.65 8.19 20.94
CA THR A 741 29.75 9.65 21.01
C THR A 741 31.20 10.12 20.93
N TYR A 742 31.43 11.16 20.13
CA TYR A 742 32.71 11.81 19.86
C TYR A 742 32.62 13.29 20.26
N PRO A 743 33.40 13.76 21.24
CA PRO A 743 33.46 15.19 21.57
C PRO A 743 34.21 15.96 20.46
N LEU A 744 33.74 17.16 20.12
CA LEU A 744 34.32 18.06 19.11
C LEU A 744 35.03 19.29 19.68
#